data_AF-A0AAJ6B2B2-F1
#
_entry.id   AF-A0AAJ6B2B2-F1
#
_cell.length_a   1.000
_cell.length_b   1.000
_cell.length_c   1.000
_cell.angle_alpha   90.00
_cell.angle_beta   90.00
_cell.angle_gamma   90.00
#
_symmetry.space_group_name_H-M   'P 1'
#
loop_
_entity.id
_entity.type
_entity.pdbx_description
1 polymer ?
#
loop_
_entity_poly.entity_id
_entity_poly.type
_entity_poly.pdbx_seq_one_letter_code
_entity_poly.pdbx_strand_id
1 'polypeptide(L)'
;MTDTTTDLLAITERTPPLGGMGFRNAAGVTVATWADGDERDDIVGRRIVHARTLRLGAPTALRTLLVRPGRGYHKCGSEDQWDWVSAFRLRVHDGAGWHTVLDVTDLPLPSGPDAAPVEYDLGGIVTASAVIEIRRSGLDGPWTPWNLADDAFELRGDPPPAPLQGETRLRVGAIDLSGIPEGVSAVADRGTVRFATAFYAVGFSLGRAGFSFLALDDEGTCRVDRDLLLHRPGVDLQGPMLHPVGGPSLISPALRCRVEGAVAVSGNVVSYDIAIPDAGQRLHLVWTMRHDRIELSATREGDDDVEAWESSAWQTAFDPGVAATATLGTLRRDGRTGLLDLPLLLHAPGHGSLSVTSDSDEATWRSDADRARGWLLGELRLGEEPTERGTTVLRSGIHRARLTWRPVDGGVDAREGTPAGVARALRRTAITGLSYRADTGTFSNNSVSIHCPMSMDTWSALAVRRGTVAGIDTRAMLRDSLERWLDGGPGYASGTMRDGGRLRPAEDEYLISGVGTLLGLAEYLEAVPDAAWLARYRPRIAAVLARLAARDLDGDGLIESPHRRGVSGEHDWSTNWYDVVSFGWKDAYVNALLFRALRLLAKVLPAQGAGDLAAGLSPWADRIADAFVPTFLHPDSGWIAGWRSADDRLHDHAYLAVNAIVVNSGVLPPERERPIIAALWREYLRVGAPDPHWGLPNNLWPIPDADLTAPMQGFPHGFYLNGALSHSQSRHFVAALYRVGMTAEADDLLEALCTTLADGSAFGGSQTGVDWRYWDGAPCGYEGQLTEQFGIMAVALECFGLLTVGDDPRDASLHPETAASAAERNPDHA
;
A
#
# COMPACT_ATOMS: atom_id res chain seq x y z
N MET A 1 -26.79 42.28 -16.62
CA MET A 1 -27.13 41.05 -15.88
C MET A 1 -25.85 40.63 -15.18
N THR A 2 -25.86 40.53 -13.85
CA THR A 2 -24.69 40.08 -13.08
C THR A 2 -24.33 38.68 -13.52
N ASP A 3 -23.18 38.55 -14.17
CA ASP A 3 -22.60 37.32 -14.68
C ASP A 3 -22.27 36.42 -13.49
N THR A 4 -23.24 35.60 -13.07
CA THR A 4 -23.12 34.76 -11.87
C THR A 4 -22.56 33.43 -12.29
N THR A 5 -21.23 33.38 -12.45
CA THR A 5 -20.51 32.13 -12.63
C THR A 5 -20.45 31.35 -11.31
N THR A 6 -20.34 30.03 -11.40
CA THR A 6 -20.19 29.12 -10.25
C THR A 6 -19.00 28.20 -10.45
N ASP A 7 -18.37 27.74 -9.37
CA ASP A 7 -17.33 26.72 -9.46
C ASP A 7 -17.97 25.36 -9.78
N LEU A 8 -17.79 24.92 -11.02
CA LEU A 8 -18.36 23.69 -11.53
C LEU A 8 -17.77 22.45 -10.86
N LEU A 9 -16.53 22.51 -10.35
CA LEU A 9 -15.89 21.39 -9.66
C LEU A 9 -16.47 21.15 -8.26
N ALA A 10 -17.01 22.20 -7.64
CA ALA A 10 -17.62 22.14 -6.31
C ALA A 10 -19.12 21.80 -6.32
N ILE A 11 -19.74 21.72 -7.51
CA ILE A 11 -21.14 21.31 -7.62
C ILE A 11 -21.29 19.90 -7.05
N THR A 12 -22.24 19.74 -6.15
CA THR A 12 -22.62 18.42 -5.62
C THR A 12 -23.97 18.03 -6.16
N GLU A 13 -24.11 16.77 -6.57
CA GLU A 13 -25.42 16.24 -6.87
C GLU A 13 -26.31 16.25 -5.63
N ARG A 14 -27.63 16.42 -5.84
CA ARG A 14 -28.60 16.25 -4.75
C ARG A 14 -28.51 14.83 -4.19
N THR A 15 -28.11 14.76 -2.93
CA THR A 15 -28.17 13.56 -2.10
C THR A 15 -29.60 13.36 -1.57
N PRO A 16 -29.97 12.14 -1.13
CA PRO A 16 -31.21 11.91 -0.39
C PRO A 16 -31.33 12.89 0.78
N PRO A 17 -32.56 13.23 1.25
CA PRO A 17 -32.83 14.32 2.20
C PRO A 17 -32.27 14.14 3.63
N LEU A 18 -31.34 13.20 3.83
CA LEU A 18 -30.62 12.96 5.07
C LEU A 18 -29.26 13.65 4.98
N GLY A 19 -29.20 14.90 5.44
CA GLY A 19 -27.92 15.62 5.58
C GLY A 19 -26.98 14.87 6.54
N GLY A 20 -25.72 14.72 6.16
CA GLY A 20 -24.68 14.17 7.05
C GLY A 20 -24.20 12.74 6.77
N MET A 21 -24.63 12.07 5.70
CA MET A 21 -24.24 10.68 5.41
C MET A 21 -22.79 10.49 4.88
N GLY A 22 -21.93 11.50 4.98
CA GLY A 22 -20.49 11.41 4.64
C GLY A 22 -20.16 11.17 3.15
N PHE A 23 -21.15 10.99 2.27
CA PHE A 23 -20.96 10.81 0.83
C PHE A 23 -21.34 12.09 0.08
N ARG A 24 -20.36 12.73 -0.59
CA ARG A 24 -20.59 13.89 -1.46
C ARG A 24 -20.25 13.49 -2.90
N ASN A 25 -21.27 13.38 -3.75
CA ASN A 25 -21.06 13.16 -5.18
C ASN A 25 -20.78 14.52 -5.85
N ALA A 26 -19.52 14.94 -5.82
CA ALA A 26 -19.09 16.14 -6.51
C ALA A 26 -18.98 15.89 -8.02
N ALA A 27 -19.34 16.90 -8.82
CA ALA A 27 -19.07 16.91 -10.25
C ALA A 27 -17.55 16.91 -10.52
N GLY A 28 -16.78 17.58 -9.65
CA GLY A 28 -15.33 17.53 -9.61
C GLY A 28 -14.81 16.28 -8.90
N VAL A 29 -14.11 15.41 -9.62
CA VAL A 29 -13.44 14.22 -9.04
C VAL A 29 -12.00 14.15 -9.46
N THR A 30 -11.13 13.89 -8.49
CA THR A 30 -9.72 13.61 -8.74
C THR A 30 -9.54 12.14 -9.10
N VAL A 31 -8.73 11.89 -10.13
CA VAL A 31 -8.34 10.54 -10.56
C VAL A 31 -6.83 10.48 -10.69
N ALA A 32 -6.26 9.30 -10.48
CA ALA A 32 -4.86 9.00 -10.72
C ALA A 32 -4.71 8.17 -12.00
N THR A 33 -3.76 8.53 -12.85
CA THR A 33 -3.48 7.83 -14.12
C THR A 33 -2.00 7.54 -14.29
N TRP A 34 -1.70 6.46 -15.00
CA TRP A 34 -0.36 6.18 -15.48
C TRP A 34 -0.05 7.04 -16.71
N ALA A 35 1.05 7.78 -16.63
CA ALA A 35 1.52 8.68 -17.68
C ALA A 35 3.01 8.47 -17.97
N ASP A 36 3.39 8.72 -19.21
CA ASP A 36 4.79 8.72 -19.63
C ASP A 36 5.51 9.98 -19.16
N GLY A 37 6.83 9.83 -18.94
CA GLY A 37 7.80 10.90 -18.75
C GLY A 37 7.61 12.02 -19.76
N ASP A 38 7.62 13.28 -19.33
CA ASP A 38 7.91 14.35 -20.28
C ASP A 38 9.41 14.26 -20.65
N GLU A 39 9.85 14.81 -21.79
CA GLU A 39 11.27 14.74 -22.21
C GLU A 39 12.26 15.33 -21.19
N ARG A 40 11.77 16.16 -20.27
CA ARG A 40 12.52 16.82 -19.19
C ARG A 40 12.53 16.01 -17.90
N ASP A 41 11.74 14.94 -17.82
CA ASP A 41 11.67 14.07 -16.66
C ASP A 41 12.76 13.01 -16.74
N ASP A 42 13.57 12.93 -15.69
CA ASP A 42 14.42 11.76 -15.47
C ASP A 42 13.58 10.67 -14.78
N ILE A 43 12.67 10.03 -15.54
CA ILE A 43 11.98 8.80 -15.12
C ILE A 43 12.26 7.65 -16.11
N VAL A 44 12.40 6.43 -15.59
CA VAL A 44 12.63 5.23 -16.41
C VAL A 44 11.33 4.59 -16.81
N GLY A 45 10.40 4.44 -15.87
CA GLY A 45 9.09 3.84 -16.09
C GLY A 45 8.01 4.88 -16.40
N ARG A 46 6.75 4.42 -16.37
CA ARG A 46 5.59 5.32 -16.29
C ARG A 46 5.43 5.78 -14.84
N ARG A 47 4.87 6.97 -14.67
CA ARG A 47 4.59 7.58 -13.36
C ARG A 47 3.10 7.76 -13.14
N ILE A 48 2.74 8.02 -11.90
CA ILE A 48 1.38 8.41 -11.55
C ILE A 48 1.27 9.93 -11.62
N VAL A 49 0.28 10.40 -12.37
CA VAL A 49 -0.17 11.80 -12.35
C VAL A 49 -1.63 11.87 -11.90
N HIS A 50 -1.99 12.98 -11.28
CA HIS A 50 -3.35 13.25 -10.85
C HIS A 50 -4.03 14.26 -11.76
N ALA A 51 -5.30 14.01 -12.04
CA ALA A 51 -6.13 14.88 -12.84
C ALA A 51 -7.41 15.24 -12.10
N ARG A 52 -7.81 16.51 -12.19
CA ARG A 52 -9.10 16.99 -11.70
C ARG A 52 -10.10 16.94 -12.85
N THR A 53 -11.10 16.07 -12.74
CA THR A 53 -12.12 15.86 -13.79
C THR A 53 -13.40 16.62 -13.47
N LEU A 54 -14.02 17.21 -14.50
CA LEU A 54 -15.37 17.77 -14.44
C LEU A 54 -16.32 16.80 -15.12
N ARG A 55 -17.36 16.36 -14.41
CA ARG A 55 -18.35 15.39 -14.89
C ARG A 55 -19.76 15.96 -14.69
N LEU A 56 -20.39 16.47 -15.75
CA LEU A 56 -21.71 17.08 -15.71
C LEU A 56 -22.74 16.24 -16.47
N GLY A 57 -23.98 16.25 -15.99
CA GLY A 57 -25.09 15.58 -16.67
C GLY A 57 -25.56 16.27 -17.95
N ALA A 58 -25.13 17.52 -18.20
CA ALA A 58 -25.42 18.26 -19.41
C ALA A 58 -24.34 19.32 -19.67
N PRO A 59 -24.13 19.73 -20.94
CA PRO A 59 -23.14 20.75 -21.27
C PRO A 59 -23.47 22.13 -20.69
N THR A 60 -22.43 22.85 -20.29
CA THR A 60 -22.49 24.26 -19.86
C THR A 60 -21.27 25.03 -20.36
N ALA A 61 -21.33 26.36 -20.38
CA ALA A 61 -20.22 27.20 -20.80
C ALA A 61 -19.17 27.31 -19.69
N LEU A 62 -17.92 26.94 -20.01
CA LEU A 62 -16.74 27.20 -19.19
C LEU A 62 -16.27 28.63 -19.42
N ARG A 63 -16.08 29.40 -18.34
CA ARG A 63 -15.69 30.82 -18.40
C ARG A 63 -14.23 31.00 -18.06
N THR A 64 -13.81 30.47 -16.91
CA THR A 64 -12.48 30.76 -16.35
C THR A 64 -11.92 29.55 -15.61
N LEU A 65 -10.65 29.24 -15.83
CA LEU A 65 -9.89 28.35 -14.96
C LEU A 65 -8.96 29.17 -14.06
N LEU A 66 -9.06 28.97 -12.75
CA LEU A 66 -8.13 29.52 -11.77
C LEU A 66 -7.20 28.41 -11.27
N VAL A 67 -5.90 28.72 -11.23
CA VAL A 67 -4.86 27.83 -10.73
C VAL A 67 -4.14 28.50 -9.55
N ARG A 68 -4.12 27.84 -8.39
CA ARG A 68 -3.53 28.36 -7.15
C ARG A 68 -2.63 27.34 -6.46
N PRO A 69 -1.76 27.75 -5.53
CA PRO A 69 -1.08 26.83 -4.63
C PRO A 69 -2.09 25.93 -3.90
N GLY A 70 -1.65 24.73 -3.53
CA GLY A 70 -2.46 23.75 -2.81
C GLY A 70 -1.61 22.92 -1.85
N ARG A 71 -2.21 21.94 -1.20
CA ARG A 71 -1.47 21.03 -0.32
C ARG A 71 -0.60 20.08 -1.14
N GLY A 72 0.64 19.90 -0.71
CA GLY A 72 1.56 18.91 -1.27
C GLY A 72 1.27 17.49 -0.80
N TYR A 73 2.17 16.58 -1.16
CA TYR A 73 2.19 15.24 -0.60
C TYR A 73 2.59 15.31 0.88
N HIS A 74 1.91 14.55 1.75
CA HIS A 74 2.23 14.50 3.17
C HIS A 74 3.49 13.65 3.41
N LYS A 75 4.59 14.28 3.86
CA LYS A 75 5.92 13.64 3.98
C LYS A 75 6.43 13.53 5.43
N CYS A 76 5.80 14.22 6.39
CA CYS A 76 6.29 14.32 7.77
C CYS A 76 5.14 14.60 8.73
N GLY A 77 5.20 14.04 9.95
CA GLY A 77 4.17 14.19 10.98
C GLY A 77 3.95 15.61 11.53
N SER A 78 4.83 16.59 11.24
CA SER A 78 4.68 17.98 11.69
C SER A 78 4.63 19.04 10.58
N GLU A 79 4.81 18.67 9.31
CA GLU A 79 4.94 19.65 8.23
C GLU A 79 3.87 19.49 7.16
N ASP A 80 2.89 20.39 7.18
CA ASP A 80 1.99 20.62 6.06
C ASP A 80 2.69 21.50 5.02
N GLN A 81 3.35 20.86 4.05
CA GLN A 81 4.00 21.58 2.96
C GLN A 81 2.98 21.95 1.87
N TRP A 82 2.99 23.22 1.48
CA TRP A 82 2.28 23.67 0.28
C TRP A 82 3.11 23.39 -0.98
N ASP A 83 2.40 23.09 -2.05
CA ASP A 83 2.92 22.79 -3.37
C ASP A 83 2.19 23.64 -4.42
N TRP A 84 2.65 23.59 -5.66
CA TRP A 84 2.04 24.29 -6.77
C TRP A 84 2.09 23.45 -8.05
N VAL A 85 1.15 23.72 -8.94
CA VAL A 85 1.15 23.15 -10.29
C VAL A 85 2.24 23.87 -11.08
N SER A 86 3.25 23.15 -11.56
CA SER A 86 4.30 23.72 -12.42
C SER A 86 4.07 23.43 -13.91
N ALA A 87 3.25 22.41 -14.23
CA ALA A 87 2.74 22.17 -15.57
C ALA A 87 1.38 21.46 -15.52
N PHE A 88 0.46 21.81 -16.41
CA PHE A 88 -0.84 21.16 -16.54
C PHE A 88 -1.39 21.21 -17.96
N ARG A 89 -2.36 20.32 -18.22
CA ARG A 89 -3.11 20.30 -19.48
C ARG A 89 -4.60 20.26 -19.20
N LEU A 90 -5.36 21.14 -19.85
CA LEU A 90 -6.83 21.11 -19.86
C LEU A 90 -7.31 20.51 -21.18
N ARG A 91 -8.04 19.40 -21.08
CA ARG A 91 -8.76 18.76 -22.19
C ARG A 91 -10.26 18.88 -21.96
N VAL A 92 -11.02 19.08 -23.02
CA VAL A 92 -12.49 19.09 -22.99
C VAL A 92 -13.03 18.10 -24.02
N HIS A 93 -14.23 17.58 -23.75
CA HIS A 93 -14.95 16.71 -24.66
C HIS A 93 -16.19 17.42 -25.21
N ASP A 94 -16.33 17.45 -26.52
CA ASP A 94 -17.51 17.98 -27.20
C ASP A 94 -18.02 17.01 -28.29
N GLY A 95 -18.91 17.46 -29.17
CA GLY A 95 -19.44 16.63 -30.25
C GLY A 95 -18.42 16.10 -31.26
N ALA A 96 -17.18 16.62 -31.26
CA ALA A 96 -16.06 16.15 -32.07
C ALA A 96 -15.08 15.26 -31.29
N GLY A 97 -15.30 15.03 -29.99
CA GLY A 97 -14.45 14.25 -29.11
C GLY A 97 -13.53 15.09 -28.23
N TRP A 98 -12.46 14.47 -27.75
CA TRP A 98 -11.49 15.10 -26.85
C TRP A 98 -10.50 16.00 -27.59
N HIS A 99 -10.33 17.23 -27.13
CA HIS A 99 -9.27 18.13 -27.62
C HIS A 99 -8.66 18.96 -26.48
N THR A 100 -7.41 19.39 -26.67
CA THR A 100 -6.68 20.21 -25.70
C THR A 100 -7.02 21.69 -25.89
N VAL A 101 -7.40 22.35 -24.80
CA VAL A 101 -7.72 23.80 -24.77
C VAL A 101 -6.57 24.60 -24.19
N LEU A 102 -5.91 24.08 -23.15
CA LEU A 102 -4.71 24.68 -22.56
C LEU A 102 -3.64 23.59 -22.39
N ASP A 103 -2.40 23.92 -22.74
CA ASP A 103 -1.22 23.11 -22.45
C ASP A 103 -0.15 24.04 -21.88
N VAL A 104 -0.02 24.06 -20.56
CA VAL A 104 0.88 24.96 -19.83
C VAL A 104 2.05 24.12 -19.34
N THR A 105 3.21 24.32 -19.94
CA THR A 105 4.41 23.51 -19.67
C THR A 105 5.37 24.12 -18.64
N ASP A 106 5.14 25.37 -18.25
CA ASP A 106 6.01 26.09 -17.31
C ASP A 106 5.21 27.18 -16.58
N LEU A 107 4.82 26.90 -15.33
CA LEU A 107 4.19 27.85 -14.42
C LEU A 107 5.19 28.18 -13.29
N PRO A 108 5.51 29.47 -13.07
CA PRO A 108 6.53 29.86 -12.12
C PRO A 108 6.14 29.57 -10.68
N LEU A 109 7.14 29.42 -9.81
CA LEU A 109 6.96 29.32 -8.36
C LEU A 109 6.14 30.52 -7.85
N PRO A 110 4.99 30.28 -7.19
CA PRO A 110 4.20 31.35 -6.57
C PRO A 110 4.96 32.04 -5.44
N SER A 111 4.60 33.29 -5.13
CA SER A 111 5.23 34.06 -4.05
C SER A 111 5.02 33.47 -2.65
N GLY A 112 4.07 32.55 -2.49
CA GLY A 112 3.74 31.86 -1.25
C GLY A 112 2.45 31.05 -1.37
N PRO A 113 2.01 30.39 -0.28
CA PRO A 113 0.78 29.58 -0.26
C PRO A 113 -0.49 30.40 -0.52
N ASP A 114 -0.49 31.69 -0.16
CA ASP A 114 -1.61 32.62 -0.33
C ASP A 114 -1.51 33.46 -1.61
N ALA A 115 -0.66 33.05 -2.56
CA ALA A 115 -0.51 33.76 -3.82
C ALA A 115 -1.85 33.84 -4.58
N ALA A 116 -2.10 34.97 -5.25
CA ALA A 116 -3.28 35.15 -6.07
C ALA A 116 -3.33 34.06 -7.17
N PRO A 117 -4.52 33.50 -7.49
CA PRO A 117 -4.63 32.51 -8.53
C PRO A 117 -4.21 33.06 -9.90
N VAL A 118 -3.59 32.22 -10.71
CA VAL A 118 -3.37 32.49 -12.13
C VAL A 118 -4.66 32.20 -12.88
N GLU A 119 -5.11 33.16 -13.67
CA GLU A 119 -6.40 33.13 -14.36
C GLU A 119 -6.23 32.84 -15.86
N TYR A 120 -7.03 31.90 -16.37
CA TYR A 120 -7.13 31.58 -17.79
C TYR A 120 -8.58 31.76 -18.27
N ASP A 121 -8.80 32.66 -19.22
CA ASP A 121 -10.09 32.81 -19.91
C ASP A 121 -10.30 31.65 -20.89
N LEU A 122 -11.44 30.96 -20.75
CA LEU A 122 -11.82 29.80 -21.56
C LEU A 122 -12.81 30.16 -22.67
N GLY A 123 -13.19 31.43 -22.82
CA GLY A 123 -13.95 31.92 -23.97
C GLY A 123 -15.37 31.38 -24.12
N GLY A 124 -15.93 30.76 -23.08
CA GLY A 124 -17.30 30.22 -23.11
C GLY A 124 -17.45 28.85 -23.77
N ILE A 125 -16.38 28.03 -23.81
CA ILE A 125 -16.43 26.66 -24.36
C ILE A 125 -17.57 25.87 -23.71
N VAL A 126 -18.48 25.34 -24.53
CA VAL A 126 -19.64 24.58 -24.04
C VAL A 126 -19.31 23.10 -23.98
N THR A 127 -19.25 22.54 -22.78
CA THR A 127 -18.95 21.12 -22.56
C THR A 127 -19.59 20.60 -21.28
N ALA A 128 -19.79 19.28 -21.20
CA ALA A 128 -20.18 18.56 -19.99
C ALA A 128 -19.00 17.86 -19.30
N SER A 129 -17.81 17.91 -19.90
CA SER A 129 -16.73 16.98 -19.58
C SER A 129 -15.36 17.61 -19.82
N ALA A 130 -14.56 17.70 -18.76
CA ALA A 130 -13.21 18.23 -18.83
C ALA A 130 -12.25 17.44 -17.94
N VAL A 131 -10.97 17.42 -18.31
CA VAL A 131 -9.87 16.83 -17.53
C VAL A 131 -8.76 17.86 -17.42
N ILE A 132 -8.41 18.22 -16.18
CA ILE A 132 -7.26 19.06 -15.86
C ILE A 132 -6.16 18.15 -15.32
N GLU A 133 -5.24 17.72 -16.20
CA GLU A 133 -4.12 16.83 -15.87
C GLU A 133 -2.97 17.66 -15.28
N ILE A 134 -2.57 17.40 -14.04
CA ILE A 134 -1.32 17.97 -13.51
C ILE A 134 -0.18 17.15 -14.11
N ARG A 135 0.64 17.78 -14.95
CA ARG A 135 1.79 17.13 -15.60
C ARG A 135 3.01 17.15 -14.69
N ARG A 136 3.15 18.21 -13.89
CA ARG A 136 4.24 18.41 -12.93
C ARG A 136 3.79 19.21 -11.70
N SER A 137 4.33 18.84 -10.54
CA SER A 137 4.27 19.61 -9.30
C SER A 137 5.54 20.42 -9.10
N GLY A 138 5.53 21.32 -8.13
CA GLY A 138 6.67 22.15 -7.80
C GLY A 138 7.69 21.43 -6.92
N LEU A 139 7.22 20.65 -5.95
CA LEU A 139 8.08 19.90 -5.03
C LEU A 139 8.61 18.60 -5.66
N ASP A 140 7.71 17.71 -6.09
CA ASP A 140 8.09 16.35 -6.53
C ASP A 140 8.18 16.23 -8.05
N GLY A 141 8.18 17.36 -8.77
CA GLY A 141 8.40 17.45 -10.21
C GLY A 141 7.44 16.55 -10.99
N PRO A 142 7.91 15.46 -11.63
CA PRO A 142 7.05 14.53 -12.37
C PRO A 142 5.91 13.92 -11.53
N TRP A 143 6.12 13.70 -10.23
CA TRP A 143 5.12 13.10 -9.36
C TRP A 143 4.18 14.18 -8.82
N THR A 144 2.89 14.04 -9.10
CA THR A 144 1.91 15.06 -8.71
C THR A 144 1.13 14.60 -7.48
N PRO A 145 0.86 15.46 -6.47
CA PRO A 145 0.07 15.04 -5.31
C PRO A 145 -1.43 15.01 -5.58
N TRP A 146 -2.14 14.02 -5.01
CA TRP A 146 -3.61 13.98 -5.03
C TRP A 146 -4.22 15.23 -4.40
N ASN A 147 -3.69 15.65 -3.24
CA ASN A 147 -4.15 16.84 -2.52
C ASN A 147 -4.04 18.11 -3.39
N LEU A 148 -2.97 18.22 -4.18
CA LEU A 148 -2.76 19.34 -5.08
C LEU A 148 -3.83 19.37 -6.18
N ALA A 149 -4.21 18.20 -6.73
CA ALA A 149 -5.29 18.12 -7.72
C ALA A 149 -6.66 18.47 -7.15
N ASP A 150 -6.93 18.13 -5.89
CA ASP A 150 -8.17 18.52 -5.19
C ASP A 150 -8.22 20.02 -4.90
N ASP A 151 -7.09 20.63 -4.54
CA ASP A 151 -7.06 22.00 -4.04
C ASP A 151 -6.78 23.05 -5.12
N ALA A 152 -5.93 22.78 -6.11
CA ALA A 152 -5.30 23.82 -6.93
C ALA A 152 -6.24 24.50 -7.94
N PHE A 153 -7.37 23.87 -8.28
CA PHE A 153 -8.21 24.29 -9.40
C PHE A 153 -9.59 24.78 -8.95
N GLU A 154 -10.02 25.89 -9.54
CA GLU A 154 -11.42 26.34 -9.53
C GLU A 154 -11.83 26.57 -10.99
N LEU A 155 -12.90 25.90 -11.44
CA LEU A 155 -13.36 25.97 -12.84
C LEU A 155 -14.70 26.68 -12.87
N ARG A 156 -14.69 27.96 -13.19
CA ARG A 156 -15.88 28.80 -13.23
C ARG A 156 -16.63 28.63 -14.54
N GLY A 157 -17.93 28.46 -14.45
CA GLY A 157 -18.81 28.40 -15.62
C GLY A 157 -20.26 28.78 -15.31
N ASP A 158 -21.10 28.69 -16.33
CA ASP A 158 -22.54 28.92 -16.18
C ASP A 158 -23.16 27.76 -15.37
N PRO A 159 -24.11 28.01 -14.45
CA PRO A 159 -24.76 26.96 -13.70
C PRO A 159 -25.37 25.90 -14.62
N PRO A 160 -24.99 24.61 -14.51
CA PRO A 160 -25.54 23.57 -15.36
C PRO A 160 -27.02 23.36 -15.02
N PRO A 161 -27.83 22.85 -15.97
CA PRO A 161 -29.20 22.47 -15.67
C PRO A 161 -29.22 21.35 -14.62
N ALA A 162 -30.31 21.27 -13.86
CA ALA A 162 -30.49 20.20 -12.89
C ALA A 162 -30.47 18.83 -13.62
N PRO A 163 -29.77 17.82 -13.08
CA PRO A 163 -29.75 16.49 -13.68
C PRO A 163 -31.16 15.89 -13.71
N LEU A 164 -31.44 15.12 -14.76
CA LEU A 164 -32.68 14.34 -14.88
C LEU A 164 -32.79 13.34 -13.72
N GLN A 165 -33.96 13.27 -13.10
CA GLN A 165 -34.27 12.34 -12.01
C GLN A 165 -35.18 11.23 -12.51
N GLY A 166 -34.86 9.98 -12.18
CA GLY A 166 -35.63 8.81 -12.62
C GLY A 166 -35.04 7.50 -12.14
N GLU A 167 -35.09 7.24 -10.84
CA GLU A 167 -34.61 5.98 -10.25
C GLU A 167 -35.63 4.85 -10.43
N THR A 168 -35.13 3.66 -10.77
CA THR A 168 -35.90 2.43 -10.92
C THR A 168 -35.22 1.30 -10.14
N ARG A 169 -36.00 0.27 -9.82
CA ARG A 169 -35.51 -0.96 -9.18
C ARG A 169 -35.63 -2.13 -10.13
N LEU A 170 -34.80 -3.15 -9.92
CA LEU A 170 -34.97 -4.41 -10.62
C LEU A 170 -36.30 -5.05 -10.21
N ARG A 171 -36.97 -5.70 -11.16
CA ARG A 171 -38.13 -6.54 -10.85
C ARG A 171 -37.63 -7.81 -10.15
N VAL A 172 -38.17 -8.10 -8.97
CA VAL A 172 -37.88 -9.36 -8.28
C VAL A 172 -38.73 -10.45 -8.92
N GLY A 173 -38.07 -11.39 -9.60
CA GLY A 173 -38.68 -12.59 -10.18
C GLY A 173 -38.94 -13.68 -9.13
N ALA A 174 -38.99 -14.93 -9.58
CA ALA A 174 -39.15 -16.07 -8.68
C ALA A 174 -37.93 -16.22 -7.77
N ILE A 175 -38.20 -16.50 -6.49
CA ILE A 175 -37.19 -16.88 -5.49
C ILE A 175 -37.50 -18.32 -5.10
N ASP A 176 -36.72 -19.25 -5.63
CA ASP A 176 -36.81 -20.66 -5.32
C ASP A 176 -35.49 -21.12 -4.68
N LEU A 177 -35.54 -21.50 -3.41
CA LEU A 177 -34.40 -22.04 -2.66
C LEU A 177 -34.43 -23.57 -2.59
N SER A 178 -35.30 -24.24 -3.35
CA SER A 178 -35.24 -25.69 -3.51
C SER A 178 -34.03 -26.09 -4.37
N GLY A 179 -33.48 -27.28 -4.14
CA GLY A 179 -32.34 -27.78 -4.91
C GLY A 179 -30.98 -27.16 -4.57
N ILE A 180 -30.83 -26.53 -3.40
CA ILE A 180 -29.53 -26.11 -2.88
C ILE A 180 -28.63 -27.35 -2.69
N PRO A 181 -27.37 -27.33 -3.17
CA PRO A 181 -26.46 -28.45 -3.05
C PRO A 181 -26.00 -28.67 -1.61
N GLU A 182 -25.51 -29.88 -1.34
CA GLU A 182 -24.91 -30.22 -0.05
C GLU A 182 -23.75 -29.27 0.29
N GLY A 183 -23.65 -28.90 1.58
CA GLY A 183 -22.64 -27.96 2.08
C GLY A 183 -22.94 -26.48 1.84
N VAL A 184 -24.04 -26.15 1.16
CA VAL A 184 -24.52 -24.76 0.99
C VAL A 184 -25.83 -24.60 1.76
N SER A 185 -25.95 -23.51 2.49
CA SER A 185 -27.20 -23.06 3.09
C SER A 185 -27.62 -21.72 2.48
N ALA A 186 -28.93 -21.46 2.41
CA ALA A 186 -29.41 -20.15 1.95
C ALA A 186 -30.61 -19.67 2.74
N VAL A 187 -30.71 -18.35 2.92
CA VAL A 187 -31.84 -17.67 3.54
C VAL A 187 -32.19 -16.44 2.72
N ALA A 188 -33.46 -16.29 2.36
CA ALA A 188 -33.98 -15.05 1.79
C ALA A 188 -34.70 -14.26 2.90
N ASP A 189 -34.29 -13.01 3.11
CA ASP A 189 -34.90 -12.11 4.10
C ASP A 189 -34.77 -10.65 3.64
N ARG A 190 -35.76 -9.81 3.95
CA ARG A 190 -35.71 -8.34 3.77
C ARG A 190 -35.19 -7.84 2.42
N GLY A 191 -35.51 -8.55 1.33
CA GLY A 191 -35.10 -8.16 -0.02
C GLY A 191 -33.66 -8.51 -0.39
N THR A 192 -33.04 -9.44 0.35
CA THR A 192 -31.77 -10.06 0.03
C THR A 192 -31.89 -11.59 0.06
N VAL A 193 -30.92 -12.27 -0.54
CA VAL A 193 -30.68 -13.69 -0.35
C VAL A 193 -29.23 -13.90 0.07
N ARG A 194 -28.99 -14.63 1.15
CA ARG A 194 -27.67 -14.95 1.67
C ARG A 194 -27.40 -16.43 1.58
N PHE A 195 -26.23 -16.78 1.06
CA PHE A 195 -25.69 -18.12 1.01
C PHE A 195 -24.54 -18.24 2.00
N ALA A 196 -24.39 -19.41 2.62
CA ALA A 196 -23.27 -19.69 3.52
C ALA A 196 -22.79 -21.13 3.37
N THR A 197 -21.47 -21.31 3.47
CA THR A 197 -20.74 -22.57 3.53
C THR A 197 -19.84 -22.58 4.76
N ALA A 198 -18.99 -23.59 4.92
CA ALA A 198 -17.97 -23.60 5.96
C ALA A 198 -16.87 -22.54 5.75
N PHE A 199 -16.68 -22.06 4.50
CA PHE A 199 -15.55 -21.24 4.08
C PHE A 199 -15.91 -19.78 3.75
N TYR A 200 -17.15 -19.52 3.36
CA TYR A 200 -17.58 -18.17 3.04
C TYR A 200 -19.08 -17.99 3.28
N ALA A 201 -19.50 -16.73 3.40
CA ALA A 201 -20.89 -16.35 3.25
C ALA A 201 -21.00 -15.14 2.32
N VAL A 202 -21.99 -15.15 1.44
CA VAL A 202 -22.21 -14.09 0.46
C VAL A 202 -23.70 -13.78 0.35
N GLY A 203 -24.03 -12.50 0.42
CA GLY A 203 -25.38 -11.96 0.30
C GLY A 203 -25.58 -11.19 -1.00
N PHE A 204 -26.78 -11.25 -1.55
CA PHE A 204 -27.17 -10.60 -2.79
C PHE A 204 -28.44 -9.77 -2.59
N SER A 205 -28.40 -8.51 -2.99
CA SER A 205 -29.57 -7.64 -3.00
C SER A 205 -30.53 -8.01 -4.14
N LEU A 206 -31.83 -8.00 -3.88
CA LEU A 206 -32.86 -8.37 -4.88
C LEU A 206 -33.55 -7.16 -5.51
N GLY A 207 -33.66 -6.04 -4.78
CA GLY A 207 -34.18 -4.79 -5.35
C GLY A 207 -33.20 -4.06 -6.27
N ARG A 208 -31.93 -4.47 -6.21
CA ARG A 208 -30.79 -3.88 -6.90
C ARG A 208 -29.66 -4.90 -6.98
N ALA A 209 -28.92 -4.92 -8.08
CA ALA A 209 -27.72 -5.75 -8.18
C ALA A 209 -26.62 -5.22 -7.26
N GLY A 210 -26.05 -6.10 -6.45
CA GLY A 210 -24.95 -5.79 -5.55
C GLY A 210 -24.85 -6.83 -4.43
N PHE A 211 -23.67 -6.96 -3.84
CA PHE A 211 -23.51 -7.75 -2.62
C PHE A 211 -24.21 -7.05 -1.45
N SER A 212 -24.81 -7.85 -0.57
CA SER A 212 -25.40 -7.36 0.68
C SER A 212 -24.68 -7.89 1.92
N PHE A 213 -23.69 -8.77 1.72
CA PHE A 213 -22.87 -9.39 2.76
C PHE A 213 -21.70 -10.12 2.09
N LEU A 214 -20.50 -10.08 2.67
CA LEU A 214 -19.39 -10.95 2.28
C LEU A 214 -18.54 -11.29 3.51
N ALA A 215 -18.32 -12.58 3.79
CA ALA A 215 -17.43 -13.06 4.84
C ALA A 215 -16.59 -14.25 4.37
N LEU A 216 -15.42 -14.42 4.98
CA LEU A 216 -14.46 -15.48 4.68
C LEU A 216 -14.02 -16.19 5.95
N ASP A 217 -13.73 -17.48 5.81
CA ASP A 217 -13.04 -18.32 6.78
C ASP A 217 -12.23 -19.38 6.02
N ASP A 218 -10.97 -19.08 5.73
CA ASP A 218 -10.08 -19.99 4.99
C ASP A 218 -9.80 -21.31 5.73
N GLU A 219 -9.97 -21.36 7.04
CA GLU A 219 -9.84 -22.58 7.86
C GLU A 219 -11.07 -23.52 7.75
N GLY A 220 -12.19 -23.06 7.17
CA GLY A 220 -13.40 -23.89 7.02
C GLY A 220 -14.10 -24.21 8.36
N THR A 221 -13.95 -23.34 9.35
CA THR A 221 -14.48 -23.49 10.72
C THR A 221 -15.83 -22.81 10.93
N CYS A 222 -16.47 -22.35 9.84
CA CYS A 222 -17.75 -21.64 9.82
C CYS A 222 -17.73 -20.25 10.48
N ARG A 223 -16.57 -19.57 10.57
CA ARG A 223 -16.45 -18.17 11.05
C ARG A 223 -16.82 -17.14 9.98
N VAL A 224 -18.03 -17.27 9.43
CA VAL A 224 -18.52 -16.49 8.29
C VAL A 224 -19.62 -15.50 8.68
N ASP A 225 -19.58 -15.01 9.91
CA ASP A 225 -20.55 -14.08 10.51
C ASP A 225 -20.13 -12.61 10.44
N ARG A 226 -18.83 -12.33 10.29
CA ARG A 226 -18.30 -10.96 10.17
C ARG A 226 -18.34 -10.47 8.73
N ASP A 227 -19.15 -9.44 8.48
CA ASP A 227 -19.23 -8.78 7.18
C ASP A 227 -17.97 -7.97 6.88
N LEU A 228 -17.38 -8.17 5.71
CA LEU A 228 -16.21 -7.46 5.19
C LEU A 228 -16.60 -6.25 4.34
N LEU A 229 -17.88 -6.11 3.98
CA LEU A 229 -18.35 -5.05 3.10
C LEU A 229 -18.60 -3.75 3.85
N LEU A 230 -18.30 -2.64 3.18
CA LEU A 230 -18.67 -1.32 3.67
C LEU A 230 -20.16 -1.06 3.42
N HIS A 231 -20.89 -0.87 4.53
CA HIS A 231 -22.28 -0.46 4.52
C HIS A 231 -22.45 0.88 5.23
N ARG A 232 -23.11 1.84 4.56
CA ARG A 232 -23.49 3.13 5.17
C ARG A 232 -24.99 3.34 5.04
N PRO A 233 -25.65 3.93 6.04
CA PRO A 233 -27.06 4.28 5.90
C PRO A 233 -27.29 5.11 4.63
N GLY A 234 -28.19 4.64 3.76
CA GLY A 234 -28.57 5.34 2.53
C GLY A 234 -27.52 5.37 1.41
N VAL A 235 -26.37 4.70 1.56
CA VAL A 235 -25.30 4.63 0.54
C VAL A 235 -24.83 3.17 0.43
N ASP A 236 -24.97 2.59 -0.76
CA ASP A 236 -24.64 1.19 -1.03
C ASP A 236 -23.59 1.09 -2.14
N LEU A 237 -22.34 0.79 -1.83
CA LEU A 237 -21.25 0.82 -2.82
C LEU A 237 -21.06 -0.49 -3.61
N GLN A 238 -22.03 -1.40 -3.54
CA GLN A 238 -21.93 -2.73 -4.12
C GLN A 238 -22.72 -2.82 -5.44
N GLY A 239 -22.18 -3.54 -6.43
CA GLY A 239 -22.85 -3.86 -7.70
C GLY A 239 -22.34 -3.08 -8.93
N PRO A 240 -23.06 -3.12 -10.06
CA PRO A 240 -22.59 -2.53 -11.31
C PRO A 240 -22.53 -1.00 -11.28
N MET A 241 -21.62 -0.41 -12.05
CA MET A 241 -21.39 1.04 -12.16
C MET A 241 -21.28 1.42 -13.63
N LEU A 242 -21.90 2.52 -14.06
CA LEU A 242 -21.70 3.12 -15.39
C LEU A 242 -22.00 4.62 -15.33
N HIS A 243 -20.97 5.41 -15.61
CA HIS A 243 -21.02 6.85 -15.75
C HIS A 243 -20.39 7.26 -17.09
N PRO A 244 -21.18 7.40 -18.16
CA PRO A 244 -20.68 7.80 -19.48
C PRO A 244 -20.05 9.19 -19.47
N VAL A 245 -19.07 9.41 -20.36
CA VAL A 245 -18.55 10.75 -20.66
C VAL A 245 -19.63 11.55 -21.38
N GLY A 246 -19.76 12.84 -21.02
CA GLY A 246 -20.74 13.73 -21.64
C GLY A 246 -22.20 13.54 -21.20
N GLY A 247 -22.47 12.67 -20.22
CA GLY A 247 -23.82 12.41 -19.71
C GLY A 247 -23.86 12.16 -18.20
N PRO A 248 -25.07 12.02 -17.61
CA PRO A 248 -25.22 11.75 -16.19
C PRO A 248 -24.80 10.31 -15.84
N SER A 249 -24.50 10.05 -14.57
CA SER A 249 -24.35 8.68 -14.09
C SER A 249 -25.67 7.91 -14.23
N LEU A 250 -25.64 6.78 -14.93
CA LEU A 250 -26.83 5.99 -15.27
C LEU A 250 -27.11 4.90 -14.21
N ILE A 251 -26.04 4.26 -13.75
CA ILE A 251 -26.06 3.37 -12.60
C ILE A 251 -24.85 3.71 -11.72
N SER A 252 -25.12 4.05 -10.47
CA SER A 252 -24.11 4.30 -9.44
C SER A 252 -24.50 3.61 -8.16
N PRO A 253 -23.74 2.60 -7.70
CA PRO A 253 -23.97 1.94 -6.42
C PRO A 253 -24.31 2.97 -5.32
N ALA A 254 -23.53 4.02 -5.14
CA ALA A 254 -23.78 4.93 -4.02
C ALA A 254 -25.18 5.58 -3.98
N LEU A 255 -25.71 6.03 -5.12
CA LEU A 255 -26.84 6.98 -5.14
C LEU A 255 -27.87 6.81 -6.27
N ARG A 256 -27.51 6.19 -7.40
CA ARG A 256 -28.35 6.18 -8.61
C ARG A 256 -28.56 4.77 -9.11
N CYS A 257 -29.80 4.45 -9.49
CA CYS A 257 -30.09 3.21 -10.17
C CYS A 257 -31.18 3.49 -11.19
N ARG A 258 -30.83 3.64 -12.46
CA ARG A 258 -31.80 3.75 -13.55
C ARG A 258 -31.56 2.62 -14.52
N VAL A 259 -32.20 1.50 -14.25
CA VAL A 259 -32.06 0.26 -15.02
C VAL A 259 -33.42 -0.40 -15.26
N GLU A 260 -33.48 -1.21 -16.31
CA GLU A 260 -34.58 -2.13 -16.55
C GLU A 260 -34.10 -3.57 -16.38
N GLY A 261 -35.01 -4.48 -16.06
CA GLY A 261 -34.70 -5.91 -15.99
C GLY A 261 -35.18 -6.57 -14.71
N ALA A 262 -34.53 -7.66 -14.34
CA ALA A 262 -34.99 -8.52 -13.24
C ALA A 262 -33.84 -9.23 -12.52
N VAL A 263 -34.12 -9.62 -11.29
CA VAL A 263 -33.34 -10.62 -10.55
C VAL A 263 -34.17 -11.89 -10.38
N ALA A 264 -33.53 -13.05 -10.42
CA ALA A 264 -34.16 -14.32 -10.07
C ALA A 264 -33.21 -15.17 -9.22
N VAL A 265 -33.79 -16.02 -8.36
CA VAL A 265 -33.03 -16.97 -7.54
C VAL A 265 -33.57 -18.37 -7.78
N SER A 266 -32.70 -19.32 -8.10
CA SER A 266 -33.05 -20.72 -8.28
C SER A 266 -31.96 -21.61 -7.67
N GLY A 267 -32.30 -22.32 -6.60
CA GLY A 267 -31.37 -23.11 -5.80
C GLY A 267 -30.21 -22.25 -5.28
N ASN A 268 -29.01 -22.55 -5.76
CA ASN A 268 -27.77 -21.85 -5.44
C ASN A 268 -27.33 -20.83 -6.49
N VAL A 269 -28.25 -20.38 -7.36
CA VAL A 269 -27.97 -19.44 -8.44
C VAL A 269 -28.74 -18.14 -8.25
N VAL A 270 -28.06 -17.01 -8.38
CA VAL A 270 -28.64 -15.66 -8.44
C VAL A 270 -28.33 -15.06 -9.80
N SER A 271 -29.37 -14.73 -10.57
CA SER A 271 -29.23 -14.17 -11.91
C SER A 271 -29.74 -12.74 -11.95
N TYR A 272 -28.90 -11.81 -12.37
CA TYR A 272 -29.26 -10.44 -12.69
C TYR A 272 -29.27 -10.25 -14.21
N ASP A 273 -30.36 -9.69 -14.71
CA ASP A 273 -30.50 -9.20 -16.07
C ASP A 273 -30.77 -7.70 -15.99
N ILE A 274 -29.84 -6.89 -16.47
CA ILE A 274 -29.80 -5.45 -16.25
C ILE A 274 -29.59 -4.76 -17.59
N ALA A 275 -30.63 -4.11 -18.09
CA ALA A 275 -30.54 -3.22 -19.25
C ALA A 275 -30.34 -1.78 -18.78
N ILE A 276 -29.47 -1.06 -19.47
CA ILE A 276 -29.18 0.37 -19.32
C ILE A 276 -29.50 1.03 -20.67
N PRO A 277 -30.79 1.28 -20.98
CA PRO A 277 -31.21 1.73 -22.31
C PRO A 277 -30.55 3.04 -22.74
N ASP A 278 -30.33 3.96 -21.80
CA ASP A 278 -29.74 5.27 -22.05
C ASP A 278 -28.26 5.19 -22.52
N ALA A 279 -27.61 4.02 -22.41
CA ALA A 279 -26.27 3.77 -22.94
C ALA A 279 -26.20 2.59 -23.92
N GLY A 280 -27.34 2.00 -24.32
CA GLY A 280 -27.35 0.80 -25.17
C GLY A 280 -26.54 -0.36 -24.60
N GLN A 281 -26.51 -0.50 -23.27
CA GLN A 281 -25.76 -1.57 -22.59
C GLN A 281 -26.70 -2.55 -21.89
N ARG A 282 -26.31 -3.83 -21.83
CA ARG A 282 -26.96 -4.86 -21.04
C ARG A 282 -25.95 -5.74 -20.33
N LEU A 283 -26.20 -6.04 -19.06
CA LEU A 283 -25.41 -6.96 -18.26
C LEU A 283 -26.26 -8.17 -17.89
N HIS A 284 -25.73 -9.37 -18.15
CA HIS A 284 -26.25 -10.62 -17.63
C HIS A 284 -25.23 -11.23 -16.68
N LEU A 285 -25.54 -11.24 -15.38
CA LEU A 285 -24.64 -11.65 -14.31
C LEU A 285 -25.25 -12.82 -13.56
N VAL A 286 -24.65 -14.00 -13.69
CA VAL A 286 -25.14 -15.23 -13.06
C VAL A 286 -24.14 -15.70 -12.03
N TRP A 287 -24.50 -15.54 -10.75
CA TRP A 287 -23.73 -15.99 -9.60
C TRP A 287 -24.16 -17.38 -9.19
N THR A 288 -23.20 -18.30 -9.02
CA THR A 288 -23.45 -19.68 -8.58
C THR A 288 -22.61 -19.99 -7.34
N MET A 289 -23.25 -20.39 -6.26
CA MET A 289 -22.61 -20.62 -4.96
C MET A 289 -22.34 -22.11 -4.78
N ARG A 290 -21.07 -22.51 -4.71
CA ARG A 290 -20.64 -23.90 -4.47
C ARG A 290 -20.06 -24.01 -3.06
N HIS A 291 -19.97 -25.21 -2.51
CA HIS A 291 -19.37 -25.42 -1.19
C HIS A 291 -17.99 -24.76 -1.03
N ASP A 292 -17.14 -24.86 -2.06
CA ASP A 292 -15.72 -24.47 -2.05
C ASP A 292 -15.40 -23.21 -2.87
N ARG A 293 -16.37 -22.55 -3.51
CA ARG A 293 -16.14 -21.38 -4.38
C ARG A 293 -17.43 -20.63 -4.74
N ILE A 294 -17.27 -19.39 -5.18
CA ILE A 294 -18.30 -18.59 -5.85
C ILE A 294 -17.94 -18.47 -7.33
N GLU A 295 -18.89 -18.73 -8.22
CA GLU A 295 -18.70 -18.62 -9.68
C GLU A 295 -19.55 -17.45 -10.20
N LEU A 296 -19.01 -16.61 -11.08
CA LEU A 296 -19.74 -15.58 -11.82
C LEU A 296 -19.61 -15.84 -13.31
N SER A 297 -20.72 -16.07 -14.00
CA SER A 297 -20.79 -15.96 -15.46
C SER A 297 -21.30 -14.57 -15.82
N ALA A 298 -20.42 -13.73 -16.34
CA ALA A 298 -20.72 -12.36 -16.73
C ALA A 298 -20.79 -12.23 -18.26
N THR A 299 -21.82 -11.55 -18.76
CA THR A 299 -21.93 -11.13 -20.15
C THR A 299 -22.28 -9.65 -20.18
N ARG A 300 -21.53 -8.87 -20.96
CA ARG A 300 -21.86 -7.49 -21.32
C ARG A 300 -22.17 -7.43 -22.80
N GLU A 301 -23.31 -6.84 -23.15
CA GLU A 301 -23.72 -6.57 -24.53
C GLU A 301 -23.85 -5.06 -24.70
N GLY A 302 -23.27 -4.53 -25.78
CA GLY A 302 -23.33 -3.11 -26.12
C GLY A 302 -23.64 -2.89 -27.59
N ASP A 303 -24.57 -1.98 -27.88
CA ASP A 303 -24.94 -1.63 -29.26
C ASP A 303 -23.87 -0.76 -29.94
N ASP A 304 -23.30 0.18 -29.18
CA ASP A 304 -22.27 1.14 -29.62
C ASP A 304 -21.13 1.22 -28.60
N ASP A 305 -20.00 1.77 -29.04
CA ASP A 305 -18.88 2.09 -28.15
C ASP A 305 -19.29 3.20 -27.17
N VAL A 306 -19.06 2.97 -25.87
CA VAL A 306 -19.37 3.95 -24.82
C VAL A 306 -18.10 4.30 -24.07
N GLU A 307 -17.70 5.56 -24.11
CA GLU A 307 -16.67 6.06 -23.19
C GLU A 307 -17.28 6.40 -21.83
N ALA A 308 -16.65 5.96 -20.75
CA ALA A 308 -17.11 6.16 -19.39
C ALA A 308 -16.03 6.72 -18.46
N TRP A 309 -16.44 7.61 -17.56
CA TRP A 309 -15.66 8.04 -16.40
C TRP A 309 -15.43 6.89 -15.42
N GLU A 310 -16.46 6.07 -15.23
CA GLU A 310 -16.49 4.94 -14.31
C GLU A 310 -17.36 3.84 -14.93
N SER A 311 -16.87 2.59 -14.96
CA SER A 311 -17.65 1.45 -15.41
C SER A 311 -17.21 0.15 -14.76
N SER A 312 -18.10 -0.56 -14.09
CA SER A 312 -17.79 -1.87 -13.52
C SER A 312 -18.94 -2.83 -13.76
N ALA A 313 -18.61 -4.04 -14.23
CA ALA A 313 -19.56 -5.14 -14.24
C ALA A 313 -19.98 -5.53 -12.82
N TRP A 314 -19.06 -5.42 -11.86
CA TRP A 314 -19.33 -5.65 -10.44
C TRP A 314 -18.34 -4.94 -9.52
N GLN A 315 -18.81 -3.90 -8.81
CA GLN A 315 -18.05 -3.21 -7.78
C GLN A 315 -18.29 -3.85 -6.40
N THR A 316 -17.22 -3.97 -5.62
CA THR A 316 -17.21 -4.42 -4.23
C THR A 316 -16.48 -3.39 -3.37
N ALA A 317 -17.14 -2.84 -2.35
CA ALA A 317 -16.48 -1.94 -1.39
C ALA A 317 -16.25 -2.68 -0.07
N PHE A 318 -15.00 -2.77 0.37
CA PHE A 318 -14.60 -3.36 1.63
C PHE A 318 -14.50 -2.30 2.74
N ASP A 319 -14.82 -2.70 3.97
CA ASP A 319 -14.68 -1.85 5.15
C ASP A 319 -13.28 -2.02 5.77
N PRO A 320 -12.37 -1.03 5.61
CA PRO A 320 -11.04 -1.11 6.21
C PRO A 320 -11.10 -1.16 7.74
N GLY A 321 -12.17 -0.67 8.37
CA GLY A 321 -12.39 -0.75 9.82
C GLY A 321 -12.73 -2.17 10.30
N VAL A 322 -13.09 -3.09 9.39
CA VAL A 322 -13.19 -4.52 9.69
C VAL A 322 -11.85 -5.20 9.42
N ALA A 323 -11.33 -5.07 8.21
CA ALA A 323 -10.04 -5.62 7.81
C ALA A 323 -9.43 -4.75 6.71
N ALA A 324 -8.13 -4.48 6.80
CA ALA A 324 -7.40 -3.78 5.74
C ALA A 324 -7.14 -4.72 4.55
N THR A 325 -8.21 -5.07 3.83
CA THR A 325 -8.19 -6.00 2.69
C THR A 325 -7.20 -5.51 1.64
N ALA A 326 -6.30 -6.38 1.17
CA ALA A 326 -5.31 -6.07 0.14
C ALA A 326 -5.59 -6.87 -1.13
N THR A 327 -5.30 -6.29 -2.30
CA THR A 327 -5.40 -6.98 -3.59
C THR A 327 -4.00 -7.23 -4.13
N LEU A 328 -3.59 -8.50 -4.17
CA LEU A 328 -2.30 -8.94 -4.70
C LEU A 328 -2.53 -9.45 -6.13
N GLY A 329 -1.84 -8.89 -7.12
CA GLY A 329 -1.95 -9.32 -8.51
C GLY A 329 -0.92 -8.61 -9.40
N THR A 330 -0.91 -8.97 -10.69
CA THR A 330 -0.01 -8.34 -11.66
C THR A 330 -0.54 -6.97 -12.06
N LEU A 331 0.21 -5.91 -11.74
CA LEU A 331 -0.15 -4.54 -12.03
C LEU A 331 -0.03 -4.20 -13.51
N ARG A 332 -1.09 -3.62 -14.07
CA ARG A 332 -1.03 -2.91 -15.35
C ARG A 332 -0.78 -1.42 -15.13
N ARG A 333 0.17 -0.87 -15.89
CA ARG A 333 0.57 0.55 -15.81
C ARG A 333 -0.03 1.36 -16.96
N ASP A 334 -1.34 1.27 -17.18
CA ASP A 334 -2.06 2.01 -18.22
C ASP A 334 -3.41 2.54 -17.75
N GLY A 335 -3.81 3.68 -18.33
CA GLY A 335 -4.98 4.45 -17.93
C GLY A 335 -5.07 4.76 -16.45
N ARG A 336 -6.25 4.57 -15.84
CA ARG A 336 -6.49 4.85 -14.42
C ARG A 336 -5.75 3.83 -13.56
N THR A 337 -5.10 4.29 -12.48
CA THR A 337 -4.28 3.40 -11.65
C THR A 337 -5.11 2.31 -10.94
N GLY A 338 -4.42 1.25 -10.52
CA GLY A 338 -5.03 0.15 -9.76
C GLY A 338 -5.50 -1.03 -10.61
N LEU A 339 -5.31 -0.98 -11.94
CA LEU A 339 -5.69 -2.05 -12.85
C LEU A 339 -4.74 -3.26 -12.71
N LEU A 340 -5.32 -4.44 -12.62
CA LEU A 340 -4.65 -5.72 -12.40
C LEU A 340 -5.14 -6.76 -13.41
N ASP A 341 -4.22 -7.62 -13.83
CA ASP A 341 -4.55 -8.87 -14.51
C ASP A 341 -5.11 -9.91 -13.53
N LEU A 342 -5.90 -10.85 -14.07
CA LEU A 342 -6.27 -12.08 -13.38
C LEU A 342 -5.27 -13.19 -13.75
N PRO A 343 -4.86 -14.05 -12.80
CA PRO A 343 -5.39 -14.19 -11.45
C PRO A 343 -4.92 -13.13 -10.45
N LEU A 344 -5.73 -12.91 -9.42
CA LEU A 344 -5.37 -12.10 -8.26
C LEU A 344 -5.80 -12.77 -6.95
N LEU A 345 -5.33 -12.24 -5.83
CA LEU A 345 -5.67 -12.65 -4.48
C LEU A 345 -6.23 -11.46 -3.69
N LEU A 346 -7.48 -11.55 -3.24
CA LEU A 346 -8.07 -10.63 -2.28
C LEU A 346 -7.81 -11.19 -0.88
N HIS A 347 -6.90 -10.59 -0.13
CA HIS A 347 -6.54 -11.02 1.22
C HIS A 347 -7.21 -10.12 2.26
N ALA A 348 -8.08 -10.69 3.11
CA ALA A 348 -8.69 -10.02 4.26
C ALA A 348 -7.99 -10.52 5.55
N PRO A 349 -7.07 -9.73 6.14
CA PRO A 349 -6.33 -10.10 7.34
C PRO A 349 -7.23 -10.63 8.45
N GLY A 350 -6.89 -11.79 9.02
CA GLY A 350 -7.66 -12.43 10.10
C GLY A 350 -8.92 -13.21 9.65
N HIS A 351 -9.32 -13.08 8.38
CA HIS A 351 -10.51 -13.73 7.81
C HIS A 351 -10.18 -14.74 6.70
N GLY A 352 -9.14 -14.48 5.90
CA GLY A 352 -8.65 -15.38 4.87
C GLY A 352 -8.51 -14.72 3.51
N SER A 353 -8.35 -15.51 2.45
CA SER A 353 -8.11 -15.00 1.11
C SER A 353 -9.04 -15.60 0.05
N LEU A 354 -9.34 -14.83 -0.99
CA LEU A 354 -10.04 -15.29 -2.19
C LEU A 354 -9.10 -15.21 -3.39
N SER A 355 -8.80 -16.35 -3.99
CA SER A 355 -8.17 -16.40 -5.31
C SER A 355 -9.24 -16.18 -6.38
N VAL A 356 -9.06 -15.15 -7.19
CA VAL A 356 -9.97 -14.79 -8.28
C VAL A 356 -9.28 -15.08 -9.61
N THR A 357 -9.93 -15.92 -10.43
CA THR A 357 -9.45 -16.36 -11.75
C THR A 357 -10.53 -16.11 -12.79
N SER A 358 -10.14 -16.00 -14.07
CA SER A 358 -11.05 -15.87 -15.22
C SER A 358 -10.65 -16.86 -16.32
N ASP A 359 -11.61 -17.32 -17.11
CA ASP A 359 -11.38 -18.08 -18.34
C ASP A 359 -11.21 -17.21 -19.60
N SER A 360 -11.24 -15.89 -19.42
CA SER A 360 -11.17 -14.87 -20.47
C SER A 360 -10.22 -13.74 -20.06
N ASP A 361 -9.44 -13.24 -21.02
CA ASP A 361 -8.55 -12.09 -20.89
C ASP A 361 -9.28 -10.74 -21.03
N GLU A 362 -10.57 -10.76 -21.41
CA GLU A 362 -11.43 -9.58 -21.41
C GLU A 362 -11.81 -9.11 -20.00
N ALA A 363 -11.56 -9.94 -18.97
CA ALA A 363 -11.83 -9.60 -17.57
C ALA A 363 -10.55 -9.11 -16.88
N THR A 364 -10.64 -7.93 -16.28
CA THR A 364 -9.60 -7.37 -15.42
C THR A 364 -10.19 -6.90 -14.10
N TRP A 365 -9.34 -6.54 -13.16
CA TRP A 365 -9.76 -6.02 -11.87
C TRP A 365 -9.10 -4.69 -11.60
N ARG A 366 -9.83 -3.74 -11.00
CA ARG A 366 -9.22 -2.51 -10.48
C ARG A 366 -9.40 -2.45 -8.96
N SER A 367 -8.31 -2.19 -8.25
CA SER A 367 -8.30 -1.93 -6.81
C SER A 367 -8.02 -0.45 -6.56
N ASP A 368 -8.80 0.21 -5.72
CA ASP A 368 -8.70 1.66 -5.43
C ASP A 368 -8.91 1.93 -3.93
N ALA A 369 -7.93 2.55 -3.28
CA ALA A 369 -7.96 2.79 -1.84
C ALA A 369 -8.15 4.29 -1.55
N ASP A 370 -9.19 4.64 -0.78
CA ASP A 370 -9.47 6.01 -0.37
C ASP A 370 -9.59 6.09 1.15
N ARG A 371 -8.48 6.45 1.80
CA ARG A 371 -8.42 6.60 3.26
C ARG A 371 -9.36 7.69 3.77
N ALA A 372 -9.47 8.81 3.05
CA ALA A 372 -10.27 9.96 3.46
C ALA A 372 -11.76 9.63 3.45
N ARG A 373 -12.21 8.84 2.45
CA ARG A 373 -13.57 8.32 2.39
C ARG A 373 -13.76 7.04 3.17
N GLY A 374 -12.68 6.38 3.61
CA GLY A 374 -12.68 5.20 4.47
C GLY A 374 -13.18 3.95 3.74
N TRP A 375 -12.69 3.70 2.52
CA TRP A 375 -13.04 2.50 1.76
C TRP A 375 -11.89 1.95 0.92
N LEU A 376 -12.01 0.67 0.56
CA LEU A 376 -11.26 0.02 -0.51
C LEU A 376 -12.26 -0.51 -1.53
N LEU A 377 -12.15 -0.06 -2.78
CA LEU A 377 -12.98 -0.50 -3.89
C LEU A 377 -12.25 -1.55 -4.72
N GLY A 378 -12.94 -2.66 -4.99
CA GLY A 378 -12.61 -3.64 -6.00
C GLY A 378 -13.61 -3.59 -7.13
N GLU A 379 -13.14 -3.50 -8.37
CA GLU A 379 -13.99 -3.31 -9.54
C GLU A 379 -13.68 -4.36 -10.59
N LEU A 380 -14.64 -5.25 -10.85
CA LEU A 380 -14.57 -6.13 -12.01
C LEU A 380 -14.85 -5.33 -13.28
N ARG A 381 -13.94 -5.46 -14.22
CA ARG A 381 -13.97 -4.88 -15.57
C ARG A 381 -14.24 -6.02 -16.57
N LEU A 382 -15.15 -5.83 -17.52
CA LEU A 382 -15.44 -6.75 -18.62
C LEU A 382 -15.47 -6.04 -19.99
N GLY A 383 -14.43 -6.29 -20.79
CA GLY A 383 -14.34 -5.80 -22.16
C GLY A 383 -14.21 -4.28 -22.28
N GLU A 384 -13.63 -3.63 -21.27
CA GLU A 384 -13.29 -2.21 -21.32
C GLU A 384 -11.81 -1.99 -21.66
N GLU A 385 -11.53 -0.93 -22.42
CA GLU A 385 -10.19 -0.49 -22.78
C GLU A 385 -9.84 0.78 -22.00
N PRO A 386 -8.74 0.81 -21.23
CA PRO A 386 -8.32 2.01 -20.51
C PRO A 386 -7.82 3.09 -21.48
N THR A 387 -8.02 4.36 -21.12
CA THR A 387 -7.50 5.51 -21.88
C THR A 387 -6.49 6.30 -21.05
N GLU A 388 -5.55 7.00 -21.70
CA GLU A 388 -4.52 7.82 -21.02
C GLU A 388 -5.07 8.94 -20.13
N ARG A 389 -6.31 9.38 -20.37
CA ARG A 389 -7.00 10.44 -19.60
C ARG A 389 -7.76 9.91 -18.39
N GLY A 390 -7.68 8.61 -18.10
CA GLY A 390 -8.30 7.98 -16.94
C GLY A 390 -9.77 7.59 -17.10
N THR A 391 -10.31 7.69 -18.32
CA THR A 391 -11.60 7.09 -18.71
C THR A 391 -11.38 5.68 -19.25
N THR A 392 -12.47 5.00 -19.59
CA THR A 392 -12.41 3.71 -20.28
C THR A 392 -13.44 3.64 -21.40
N VAL A 393 -13.15 2.87 -22.45
CA VAL A 393 -14.05 2.65 -23.58
C VAL A 393 -14.62 1.24 -23.48
N LEU A 394 -15.93 1.14 -23.31
CA LEU A 394 -16.68 -0.10 -23.40
C LEU A 394 -16.96 -0.34 -24.89
N ARG A 395 -16.30 -1.33 -25.49
CA ARG A 395 -16.50 -1.65 -26.91
C ARG A 395 -17.91 -2.20 -27.16
N SER A 396 -18.47 -1.89 -28.32
CA SER A 396 -19.68 -2.53 -28.84
C SER A 396 -19.47 -4.03 -29.05
N GLY A 397 -20.56 -4.78 -29.08
CA GLY A 397 -20.55 -6.24 -29.22
C GLY A 397 -20.82 -6.98 -27.91
N ILE A 398 -20.41 -8.24 -27.86
CA ILE A 398 -20.70 -9.14 -26.74
C ILE A 398 -19.39 -9.61 -26.11
N HIS A 399 -19.24 -9.29 -24.82
CA HIS A 399 -18.08 -9.62 -24.00
C HIS A 399 -18.46 -10.60 -22.92
N ARG A 400 -17.62 -11.62 -22.69
CA ARG A 400 -17.94 -12.73 -21.77
C ARG A 400 -16.74 -13.17 -20.96
N ALA A 401 -17.00 -13.45 -19.69
CA ALA A 401 -16.03 -14.08 -18.79
C ALA A 401 -16.74 -14.95 -17.76
N ARG A 402 -16.13 -16.08 -17.40
CA ARG A 402 -16.47 -16.85 -16.20
C ARG A 402 -15.38 -16.67 -15.17
N LEU A 403 -15.75 -16.09 -14.04
CA LEU A 403 -14.86 -15.88 -12.91
C LEU A 403 -15.10 -16.92 -11.84
N THR A 404 -14.01 -17.39 -11.23
CA THR A 404 -14.05 -18.26 -10.06
C THR A 404 -13.35 -17.59 -8.90
N TRP A 405 -14.07 -17.46 -7.79
CA TRP A 405 -13.62 -16.90 -6.52
C TRP A 405 -13.54 -18.04 -5.53
N ARG A 406 -12.32 -18.52 -5.25
CA ARG A 406 -12.08 -19.67 -4.37
C ARG A 406 -11.43 -19.19 -3.07
N PRO A 407 -12.01 -19.50 -1.89
CA PRO A 407 -11.29 -19.39 -0.63
C PRO A 407 -10.00 -20.20 -0.70
N VAL A 408 -8.88 -19.55 -0.44
CA VAL A 408 -7.57 -20.21 -0.42
C VAL A 408 -6.83 -19.81 0.84
N ASP A 409 -6.05 -20.77 1.33
CA ASP A 409 -5.03 -20.52 2.33
C ASP A 409 -3.84 -19.85 1.64
N GLY A 410 -3.57 -18.59 1.98
CA GLY A 410 -2.43 -17.82 1.46
C GLY A 410 -1.11 -18.13 2.16
N GLY A 411 -1.16 -18.96 3.21
CA GLY A 411 -0.08 -19.28 4.11
C GLY A 411 1.02 -20.16 3.54
N VAL A 412 1.80 -20.70 4.47
CA VAL A 412 2.90 -21.64 4.22
C VAL A 412 2.79 -22.79 5.21
N ASP A 413 2.96 -24.02 4.71
CA ASP A 413 3.02 -25.21 5.55
C ASP A 413 4.27 -25.19 6.44
N ALA A 414 4.14 -25.74 7.64
CA ALA A 414 5.25 -25.81 8.60
C ALA A 414 5.95 -27.16 8.56
N ARG A 415 7.25 -27.17 8.86
CA ARG A 415 8.07 -28.39 9.02
C ARG A 415 7.53 -29.24 10.17
N GLU A 416 7.78 -30.55 10.10
CA GLU A 416 7.46 -31.45 11.21
C GLU A 416 8.17 -31.01 12.51
N GLY A 417 7.45 -31.06 13.63
CA GLY A 417 7.97 -30.64 14.94
C GLY A 417 7.91 -29.13 15.21
N THR A 418 7.39 -28.33 14.29
CA THR A 418 7.17 -26.88 14.51
C THR A 418 6.18 -26.66 15.67
N PRO A 419 6.46 -25.72 16.59
CA PRO A 419 5.50 -25.35 17.65
C PRO A 419 4.15 -24.92 17.09
N ALA A 420 3.06 -25.27 17.78
CA ALA A 420 1.71 -25.15 17.24
C ALA A 420 1.32 -23.70 16.93
N GLY A 421 1.71 -22.75 17.78
CA GLY A 421 1.49 -21.32 17.55
C GLY A 421 2.19 -20.83 16.28
N VAL A 422 3.44 -21.24 16.06
CA VAL A 422 4.24 -20.88 14.87
C VAL A 422 3.65 -21.48 13.60
N ALA A 423 3.32 -22.78 13.61
CA ALA A 423 2.73 -23.45 12.46
C ALA A 423 1.41 -22.81 12.04
N ARG A 424 0.57 -22.44 13.01
CA ARG A 424 -0.70 -21.78 12.74
C ARG A 424 -0.51 -20.33 12.24
N ALA A 425 0.49 -19.59 12.74
CA ALA A 425 0.80 -18.26 12.23
C ALA A 425 1.33 -18.29 10.79
N LEU A 426 2.23 -19.22 10.45
CA LEU A 426 2.70 -19.43 9.08
C LEU A 426 1.53 -19.68 8.11
N ARG A 427 0.56 -20.48 8.56
CA ARG A 427 -0.66 -20.75 7.80
C ARG A 427 -1.54 -19.50 7.64
N ARG A 428 -1.78 -18.75 8.72
CA ARG A 428 -2.78 -17.67 8.68
C ARG A 428 -2.26 -16.30 8.25
N THR A 429 -0.97 -16.00 8.47
CA THR A 429 -0.47 -14.62 8.41
C THR A 429 0.76 -14.40 7.53
N ALA A 430 1.27 -15.43 6.83
CA ALA A 430 2.52 -15.31 6.06
C ALA A 430 2.49 -14.25 4.94
N ILE A 431 1.31 -13.85 4.47
CA ILE A 431 1.15 -12.81 3.44
C ILE A 431 0.56 -11.50 3.98
N THR A 432 0.20 -11.44 5.26
CA THR A 432 -0.53 -10.29 5.82
C THR A 432 0.31 -9.01 5.86
N GLY A 433 1.64 -9.14 5.99
CA GLY A 433 2.59 -8.02 5.86
C GLY A 433 2.84 -7.56 4.42
N LEU A 434 2.33 -8.27 3.41
CA LEU A 434 2.45 -7.86 2.00
C LEU A 434 1.33 -6.89 1.62
N SER A 435 1.30 -5.76 2.30
CA SER A 435 0.28 -4.70 2.19
C SER A 435 0.44 -3.84 0.93
N TYR A 436 0.30 -4.47 -0.24
CA TYR A 436 0.45 -3.83 -1.54
C TYR A 436 -0.77 -2.99 -1.92
N ARG A 437 -0.53 -1.75 -2.35
CA ARG A 437 -1.54 -0.83 -2.89
C ARG A 437 -1.40 -0.74 -4.41
N ALA A 438 -2.21 -1.52 -5.12
CA ALA A 438 -2.21 -1.56 -6.58
C ALA A 438 -2.55 -0.20 -7.22
N ASP A 439 -3.39 0.61 -6.57
CA ASP A 439 -3.75 1.97 -7.01
C ASP A 439 -2.58 2.94 -7.02
N THR A 440 -1.49 2.58 -6.36
CA THR A 440 -0.25 3.37 -6.29
C THR A 440 0.99 2.60 -6.74
N GLY A 441 0.83 1.31 -7.06
CA GLY A 441 1.90 0.39 -7.42
C GLY A 441 3.00 0.28 -6.37
N THR A 442 2.65 0.22 -5.07
CA THR A 442 3.64 0.32 -3.98
C THR A 442 3.15 -0.32 -2.69
N PHE A 443 4.07 -0.90 -1.91
CA PHE A 443 3.79 -1.33 -0.55
C PHE A 443 3.57 -0.15 0.41
N SER A 444 2.58 -0.27 1.30
CA SER A 444 2.19 0.73 2.30
C SER A 444 2.01 0.07 3.67
N ASN A 445 1.90 0.83 4.77
CA ASN A 445 1.72 0.26 6.12
C ASN A 445 0.54 -0.73 6.22
N ASN A 446 -0.54 -0.43 5.50
CA ASN A 446 -1.66 -1.32 5.22
C ASN A 446 -2.32 -0.90 3.88
N SER A 447 -3.35 -1.60 3.43
CA SER A 447 -3.95 -1.41 2.11
C SER A 447 -4.66 -0.07 1.88
N VAL A 448 -4.87 0.73 2.93
CA VAL A 448 -5.44 2.08 2.84
C VAL A 448 -4.52 3.16 3.41
N SER A 449 -3.29 2.82 3.80
CA SER A 449 -2.35 3.78 4.41
C SER A 449 -1.43 4.44 3.39
N ILE A 450 -0.75 5.50 3.83
CA ILE A 450 0.28 6.21 3.07
C ILE A 450 1.48 5.28 2.80
N HIS A 451 2.20 5.53 1.70
CA HIS A 451 3.46 4.83 1.41
C HIS A 451 4.51 5.21 2.45
N CYS A 452 5.20 4.23 3.02
CA CYS A 452 6.22 4.43 4.03
C CYS A 452 7.51 3.69 3.63
N PRO A 453 8.35 4.26 2.74
CA PRO A 453 9.59 3.61 2.31
C PRO A 453 10.55 3.23 3.45
N MET A 454 10.40 3.83 4.64
CA MET A 454 11.15 3.45 5.85
C MET A 454 11.02 1.95 6.17
N SER A 455 9.91 1.31 5.79
CA SER A 455 9.61 -0.08 6.10
C SER A 455 10.03 -1.06 5.00
N MET A 456 10.76 -0.60 3.98
CA MET A 456 11.14 -1.43 2.83
C MET A 456 11.93 -2.68 3.19
N ASP A 457 12.77 -2.61 4.23
CA ASP A 457 13.52 -3.77 4.73
C ASP A 457 12.59 -4.89 5.25
N THR A 458 11.40 -4.51 5.74
CA THR A 458 10.34 -5.45 6.13
C THR A 458 9.73 -6.13 4.92
N TRP A 459 9.32 -5.34 3.93
CA TRP A 459 8.67 -5.88 2.74
C TRP A 459 9.63 -6.74 1.92
N SER A 460 10.90 -6.35 1.79
CA SER A 460 11.89 -7.17 1.10
C SER A 460 12.11 -8.49 1.84
N ALA A 461 12.23 -8.46 3.17
CA ALA A 461 12.41 -9.66 3.95
C ALA A 461 11.26 -10.66 3.76
N LEU A 462 10.01 -10.18 3.69
CA LEU A 462 8.83 -11.02 3.47
C LEU A 462 8.67 -11.44 2.00
N ALA A 463 8.72 -10.49 1.06
CA ALA A 463 8.42 -10.73 -0.35
C ALA A 463 9.44 -11.66 -1.01
N VAL A 464 10.72 -11.57 -0.64
CA VAL A 464 11.76 -12.47 -1.15
C VAL A 464 11.55 -13.90 -0.65
N ARG A 465 11.30 -14.07 0.66
CA ARG A 465 11.11 -15.39 1.28
C ARG A 465 9.80 -16.05 0.87
N ARG A 466 8.76 -15.26 0.64
CA ARG A 466 7.47 -15.78 0.19
C ARG A 466 7.52 -16.24 -1.27
N GLY A 467 8.25 -15.53 -2.13
CA GLY A 467 8.42 -15.86 -3.55
C GLY A 467 7.11 -15.73 -4.33
N THR A 468 6.29 -16.78 -4.36
CA THR A 468 5.01 -16.79 -5.09
C THR A 468 3.86 -17.29 -4.23
N VAL A 469 2.68 -16.66 -4.32
CA VAL A 469 1.45 -17.10 -3.64
C VAL A 469 0.31 -17.19 -4.66
N ALA A 470 -0.35 -18.35 -4.75
CA ALA A 470 -1.45 -18.57 -5.69
C ALA A 470 -1.15 -18.13 -7.15
N GLY A 471 0.09 -18.32 -7.61
CA GLY A 471 0.56 -17.91 -8.95
C GLY A 471 0.97 -16.43 -9.08
N ILE A 472 0.94 -15.66 -7.99
CA ILE A 472 1.31 -14.24 -7.96
C ILE A 472 2.73 -14.11 -7.40
N ASP A 473 3.61 -13.42 -8.11
CA ASP A 473 5.00 -13.18 -7.69
C ASP A 473 5.09 -11.97 -6.74
N THR A 474 5.39 -12.22 -5.47
CA THR A 474 5.50 -11.16 -4.46
C THR A 474 6.72 -10.28 -4.68
N ARG A 475 7.74 -10.79 -5.38
CA ARG A 475 8.95 -10.03 -5.74
C ARG A 475 8.68 -9.01 -6.84
N ALA A 476 7.68 -9.22 -7.70
CA ALA A 476 7.25 -8.23 -8.69
C ALA A 476 6.66 -6.97 -8.01
N MET A 477 5.93 -7.14 -6.91
CA MET A 477 5.41 -6.01 -6.11
C MET A 477 6.51 -5.24 -5.38
N LEU A 478 7.54 -5.96 -4.92
CA LEU A 478 8.75 -5.35 -4.37
C LEU A 478 9.46 -4.53 -5.45
N ARG A 479 9.61 -5.09 -6.66
CA ARG A 479 10.15 -4.37 -7.82
C ARG A 479 9.34 -3.12 -8.13
N ASP A 480 8.01 -3.17 -8.18
CA ASP A 480 7.18 -1.98 -8.40
C ASP A 480 7.47 -0.87 -7.39
N SER A 481 7.56 -1.24 -6.11
CA SER A 481 7.84 -0.30 -5.01
C SER A 481 9.24 0.31 -5.12
N LEU A 482 10.24 -0.48 -5.50
CA LEU A 482 11.62 -0.05 -5.74
C LEU A 482 11.74 0.86 -6.98
N GLU A 483 11.07 0.51 -8.07
CA GLU A 483 11.05 1.33 -9.30
C GLU A 483 10.44 2.70 -9.02
N ARG A 484 9.31 2.75 -8.30
CA ARG A 484 8.69 4.02 -7.90
C ARG A 484 9.64 4.88 -7.06
N TRP A 485 10.34 4.29 -6.09
CA TRP A 485 11.31 5.02 -5.27
C TRP A 485 12.53 5.50 -6.07
N LEU A 486 13.10 4.64 -6.94
CA LEU A 486 14.23 5.00 -7.80
C LEU A 486 13.89 6.12 -8.79
N ASP A 487 12.63 6.19 -9.24
CA ASP A 487 12.10 7.27 -10.08
C ASP A 487 11.65 8.51 -9.27
N GLY A 488 11.87 8.54 -7.95
CA GLY A 488 11.65 9.71 -7.10
C GLY A 488 10.22 9.89 -6.57
N GLY A 489 9.40 8.82 -6.56
CA GLY A 489 8.03 8.89 -6.08
C GLY A 489 7.95 9.22 -4.58
N PRO A 490 7.15 10.22 -4.15
CA PRO A 490 7.12 10.69 -2.77
C PRO A 490 6.44 9.68 -1.83
N GLY A 491 6.75 9.76 -0.54
CA GLY A 491 6.16 8.93 0.51
C GLY A 491 6.25 9.63 1.86
N TYR A 492 5.73 9.01 2.91
CA TYR A 492 6.11 9.41 4.26
C TYR A 492 7.63 9.26 4.37
N ALA A 493 8.31 10.31 4.85
CA ALA A 493 9.76 10.36 4.97
C ALA A 493 10.55 10.24 3.64
N SER A 494 9.95 10.50 2.47
CA SER A 494 10.61 10.39 1.16
C SER A 494 10.08 11.40 0.12
N GLY A 495 10.91 11.75 -0.86
CA GLY A 495 10.61 12.75 -1.90
C GLY A 495 11.24 14.11 -1.62
N THR A 496 10.75 15.18 -2.22
CA THR A 496 11.35 16.52 -2.09
C THR A 496 10.67 17.35 -1.01
N MET A 497 11.45 17.96 -0.12
CA MET A 497 10.97 18.87 0.93
C MET A 497 11.45 20.30 0.69
N ARG A 498 10.66 21.26 1.15
CA ARG A 498 11.04 22.67 1.18
C ARG A 498 11.87 22.98 2.42
N ASP A 499 12.98 23.66 2.24
CA ASP A 499 13.86 24.18 3.28
C ASP A 499 14.04 25.70 3.08
N GLY A 500 13.14 26.48 3.67
CA GLY A 500 13.01 27.90 3.39
C GLY A 500 12.79 28.16 1.89
N GLY A 501 13.75 28.81 1.24
CA GLY A 501 13.73 29.08 -0.21
C GLY A 501 14.37 27.99 -1.08
N ARG A 502 14.88 26.90 -0.50
CA ARG A 502 15.56 25.80 -1.20
C ARG A 502 14.72 24.53 -1.17
N LEU A 503 15.03 23.61 -2.08
CA LEU A 503 14.47 22.25 -2.09
C LEU A 503 15.57 21.26 -1.72
N ARG A 504 15.23 20.25 -0.92
CA ARG A 504 16.14 19.17 -0.52
C ARG A 504 15.42 17.82 -0.45
N PRO A 505 16.11 16.69 -0.56
CA PRO A 505 15.53 15.37 -0.30
C PRO A 505 15.03 15.21 1.15
N ALA A 506 13.89 14.57 1.34
CA ALA A 506 13.38 14.17 2.65
C ALA A 506 14.33 13.20 3.37
N GLU A 507 15.09 12.42 2.60
CA GLU A 507 16.05 11.45 3.10
C GLU A 507 17.30 12.08 3.71
N ASP A 508 17.49 13.40 3.62
CA ASP A 508 18.51 14.13 4.41
C ASP A 508 18.09 14.28 5.88
N GLU A 509 16.79 14.18 6.15
CA GLU A 509 16.19 14.11 7.48
C GLU A 509 15.96 12.66 7.89
N TYR A 510 15.22 11.91 7.08
CA TYR A 510 14.87 10.52 7.35
C TYR A 510 15.84 9.57 6.65
N LEU A 511 17.01 9.38 7.23
CA LEU A 511 18.06 8.53 6.67
C LEU A 511 17.56 7.10 6.37
N ILE A 512 16.67 6.57 7.22
CA ILE A 512 16.11 5.23 7.08
C ILE A 512 15.37 5.01 5.76
N SER A 513 14.68 6.01 5.20
CA SER A 513 13.97 5.85 3.92
C SER A 513 14.94 5.52 2.80
N GLY A 514 16.11 6.17 2.80
CA GLY A 514 17.16 5.88 1.84
C GLY A 514 17.84 4.54 2.11
N VAL A 515 18.19 4.27 3.37
CA VAL A 515 18.97 3.08 3.75
C VAL A 515 18.15 1.79 3.74
N GLY A 516 16.95 1.80 4.34
CA GLY A 516 16.04 0.66 4.35
C GLY A 516 15.62 0.26 2.93
N THR A 517 15.36 1.24 2.07
CA THR A 517 15.06 0.95 0.65
C THR A 517 16.28 0.47 -0.13
N LEU A 518 17.49 0.95 0.18
CA LEU A 518 18.72 0.41 -0.40
C LEU A 518 18.96 -1.06 0.02
N LEU A 519 18.67 -1.41 1.27
CA LEU A 519 18.72 -2.80 1.72
C LEU A 519 17.68 -3.65 0.97
N GLY A 520 16.44 -3.17 0.83
CA GLY A 520 15.42 -3.85 0.06
C GLY A 520 15.79 -4.06 -1.41
N LEU A 521 16.47 -3.08 -2.03
CA LEU A 521 17.03 -3.20 -3.37
C LEU A 521 18.12 -4.29 -3.43
N ALA A 522 19.01 -4.33 -2.43
CA ALA A 522 20.09 -5.31 -2.36
C ALA A 522 19.54 -6.73 -2.24
N GLU A 523 18.53 -6.94 -1.40
CA GLU A 523 17.85 -8.23 -1.23
C GLU A 523 17.04 -8.63 -2.47
N TYR A 524 16.38 -7.68 -3.13
CA TYR A 524 15.71 -7.92 -4.42
C TYR A 524 16.71 -8.38 -5.49
N LEU A 525 17.85 -7.69 -5.64
CA LEU A 525 18.88 -8.04 -6.61
C LEU A 525 19.55 -9.39 -6.32
N GLU A 526 19.66 -9.78 -5.04
CA GLU A 526 20.13 -11.12 -4.68
C GLU A 526 19.12 -12.19 -5.10
N ALA A 527 17.83 -11.94 -4.84
CA ALA A 527 16.76 -12.91 -5.08
C ALA A 527 16.33 -13.02 -6.56
N VAL A 528 16.43 -11.93 -7.32
CA VAL A 528 15.97 -11.83 -8.71
C VAL A 528 17.08 -11.23 -9.57
N PRO A 529 18.01 -12.06 -10.08
CA PRO A 529 19.02 -11.60 -11.01
C PRO A 529 18.39 -11.14 -12.34
N ASP A 530 18.42 -9.84 -12.62
CA ASP A 530 17.89 -9.22 -13.84
C ASP A 530 18.86 -8.13 -14.32
N ALA A 531 19.91 -8.55 -15.03
CA ALA A 531 20.95 -7.66 -15.52
C ALA A 531 20.41 -6.57 -16.48
N ALA A 532 19.33 -6.85 -17.21
CA ALA A 532 18.71 -5.89 -18.12
C ALA A 532 17.98 -4.78 -17.34
N TRP A 533 17.22 -5.16 -16.31
CA TRP A 533 16.60 -4.20 -15.40
C TRP A 533 17.65 -3.38 -14.65
N LEU A 534 18.68 -4.03 -14.11
CA LEU A 534 19.77 -3.36 -13.41
C LEU A 534 20.48 -2.35 -14.32
N ALA A 535 20.77 -2.72 -15.58
CA ALA A 535 21.37 -1.80 -16.55
C ALA A 535 20.49 -0.57 -16.81
N ARG A 536 19.16 -0.75 -16.87
CA ARG A 536 18.19 0.34 -17.07
C ARG A 536 18.14 1.31 -15.88
N TYR A 537 18.20 0.79 -14.66
CA TYR A 537 18.14 1.60 -13.41
C TYR A 537 19.51 2.02 -12.86
N ARG A 538 20.61 1.55 -13.45
CA ARG A 538 21.99 1.82 -13.01
C ARG A 538 22.29 3.30 -12.69
N PRO A 539 21.91 4.29 -13.51
CA PRO A 539 22.17 5.70 -13.19
C PRO A 539 21.48 6.17 -11.89
N ARG A 540 20.28 5.66 -11.60
CA ARG A 540 19.51 6.02 -10.39
C ARG A 540 20.11 5.37 -9.15
N ILE A 541 20.51 4.11 -9.26
CA ILE A 541 21.20 3.39 -8.18
C ILE A 541 22.51 4.10 -7.84
N ALA A 542 23.29 4.51 -8.86
CA ALA A 542 24.50 5.31 -8.66
C ALA A 542 24.20 6.63 -7.93
N ALA A 543 23.14 7.35 -8.32
CA ALA A 543 22.74 8.60 -7.69
C ALA A 543 22.32 8.41 -6.22
N VAL A 544 21.60 7.33 -5.90
CA VAL A 544 21.24 6.96 -4.52
C VAL A 544 22.50 6.72 -3.69
N LEU A 545 23.43 5.88 -4.17
CA LEU A 545 24.68 5.57 -3.48
C LEU A 545 25.52 6.83 -3.24
N ALA A 546 25.63 7.69 -4.25
CA ALA A 546 26.35 8.96 -4.13
C ALA A 546 25.70 9.91 -3.10
N ARG A 547 24.36 10.01 -3.08
CA ARG A 547 23.65 10.82 -2.07
C ARG A 547 23.84 10.28 -0.66
N LEU A 548 23.79 8.97 -0.46
CA LEU A 548 24.05 8.37 0.85
C LEU A 548 25.51 8.59 1.27
N ALA A 549 26.47 8.43 0.37
CA ALA A 549 27.89 8.67 0.67
C ALA A 549 28.17 10.14 1.02
N ALA A 550 27.45 11.08 0.41
CA ALA A 550 27.57 12.51 0.72
C ALA A 550 27.07 12.88 2.12
N ARG A 551 26.42 11.95 2.84
CA ARG A 551 25.98 12.13 4.23
C ARG A 551 26.99 11.62 5.25
N ASP A 552 28.17 11.16 4.84
CA ASP A 552 29.32 10.97 5.73
C ASP A 552 29.98 12.36 5.95
N LEU A 553 29.43 13.11 6.90
CA LEU A 553 29.70 14.53 7.10
C LEU A 553 31.01 14.80 7.84
N ASP A 554 31.48 13.86 8.66
CA ASP A 554 32.75 13.94 9.38
C ASP A 554 33.84 12.97 8.90
N GLY A 555 33.53 12.12 7.92
CA GLY A 555 34.50 11.31 7.18
C GLY A 555 34.90 10.01 7.88
N ASP A 556 34.19 9.60 8.94
CA ASP A 556 34.45 8.35 9.66
C ASP A 556 33.78 7.12 9.01
N GLY A 557 32.96 7.33 7.98
CA GLY A 557 32.24 6.29 7.25
C GLY A 557 30.78 6.12 7.67
N LEU A 558 30.39 6.57 8.86
CA LEU A 558 28.99 6.62 9.28
C LEU A 558 28.29 7.78 8.56
N ILE A 559 26.98 7.62 8.30
CA ILE A 559 26.18 8.71 7.75
C ILE A 559 25.41 9.44 8.83
N GLU A 560 25.21 10.74 8.63
CA GLU A 560 24.48 11.63 9.54
C GLU A 560 23.38 12.44 8.86
N SER A 561 22.41 12.88 9.66
CA SER A 561 21.48 13.93 9.26
C SER A 561 22.01 15.30 9.69
N PRO A 562 22.22 16.25 8.75
CA PRO A 562 22.57 17.62 9.10
C PRO A 562 21.37 18.42 9.65
N HIS A 563 20.17 17.83 9.66
CA HIS A 563 18.92 18.49 10.01
C HIS A 563 18.36 18.00 11.33
N ARG A 564 18.28 16.68 11.52
CA ARG A 564 17.85 16.07 12.78
C ARG A 564 19.08 15.79 13.61
N ARG A 565 19.36 16.63 14.59
CA ARG A 565 20.64 16.60 15.32
C ARG A 565 20.63 15.71 16.55
N GLY A 566 19.44 15.32 16.99
CA GLY A 566 19.22 14.43 18.13
C GLY A 566 19.69 15.00 19.47
N VAL A 567 19.78 16.34 19.57
CA VAL A 567 20.16 17.03 20.81
C VAL A 567 18.92 17.15 21.70
N SER A 568 19.03 16.72 22.96
CA SER A 568 17.92 16.82 23.91
C SER A 568 17.35 18.23 24.01
N GLY A 569 16.02 18.35 23.95
CA GLY A 569 15.27 19.60 24.07
C GLY A 569 15.03 20.32 22.74
N GLU A 570 15.58 19.84 21.62
CA GLU A 570 15.26 20.37 20.29
C GLU A 570 13.94 19.81 19.76
N HIS A 571 13.52 18.64 20.26
CA HIS A 571 12.24 17.99 19.94
C HIS A 571 12.05 17.71 18.45
N ASP A 572 13.17 17.49 17.74
CA ASP A 572 13.19 17.04 16.35
C ASP A 572 12.55 15.66 16.20
N TRP A 573 12.01 15.40 15.02
CA TRP A 573 11.61 14.05 14.60
C TRP A 573 12.84 13.16 14.37
N SER A 574 12.60 11.87 14.13
CA SER A 574 13.64 10.84 14.08
C SER A 574 14.36 10.67 12.75
N THR A 575 15.64 10.35 12.75
CA THR A 575 16.32 9.85 11.55
C THR A 575 15.87 8.46 11.09
N ASN A 576 15.10 7.73 11.91
CA ASN A 576 14.69 6.36 11.65
C ASN A 576 13.19 6.07 11.90
N TRP A 577 12.83 4.77 11.90
CA TRP A 577 11.46 4.27 12.08
C TRP A 577 10.80 4.67 13.41
N TYR A 578 11.59 4.98 14.45
CA TYR A 578 11.09 5.54 15.71
C TYR A 578 10.69 7.00 15.52
N ASP A 579 9.76 7.28 14.61
CA ASP A 579 9.51 8.59 14.01
C ASP A 579 9.34 9.73 15.02
N VAL A 580 8.74 9.44 16.18
CA VAL A 580 8.49 10.38 17.29
C VAL A 580 9.55 10.42 18.40
N VAL A 581 10.64 9.66 18.26
CA VAL A 581 11.81 9.71 19.16
C VAL A 581 12.93 10.48 18.45
N SER A 582 13.57 11.42 19.12
CA SER A 582 14.54 12.34 18.51
C SER A 582 15.91 11.70 18.19
N PHE A 583 15.94 10.52 17.56
CA PHE A 583 17.17 10.01 16.95
C PHE A 583 17.69 11.02 15.94
N GLY A 584 18.99 11.30 15.99
CA GLY A 584 19.59 12.29 15.10
C GLY A 584 21.11 12.24 15.08
N TRP A 585 21.67 13.03 14.18
CA TRP A 585 23.09 13.02 13.81
C TRP A 585 23.55 11.60 13.45
N LYS A 586 24.27 10.90 14.32
CA LYS A 586 24.73 9.52 14.10
C LYS A 586 23.73 8.53 14.69
N ASP A 587 23.07 7.78 13.82
CA ASP A 587 22.04 6.81 14.20
C ASP A 587 22.55 5.37 14.04
N ALA A 588 22.54 4.58 15.13
CA ALA A 588 23.04 3.20 15.13
C ALA A 588 22.18 2.26 14.27
N TYR A 589 20.85 2.45 14.27
CA TYR A 589 19.94 1.63 13.46
C TYR A 589 20.28 1.82 11.97
N VAL A 590 20.26 3.06 11.52
CA VAL A 590 20.48 3.39 10.11
C VAL A 590 21.85 2.90 9.63
N ASN A 591 22.91 3.18 10.40
CA ASN A 591 24.26 2.80 9.98
C ASN A 591 24.49 1.27 9.98
N ALA A 592 23.81 0.52 10.86
CA ALA A 592 23.84 -0.93 10.83
C ALA A 592 23.17 -1.49 9.57
N LEU A 593 22.01 -0.96 9.17
CA LEU A 593 21.37 -1.39 7.93
C LEU A 593 22.19 -0.99 6.69
N LEU A 594 22.81 0.19 6.70
CA LEU A 594 23.67 0.64 5.62
C LEU A 594 24.86 -0.30 5.44
N PHE A 595 25.53 -0.69 6.53
CA PHE A 595 26.59 -1.69 6.49
C PHE A 595 26.14 -2.97 5.77
N ARG A 596 24.98 -3.53 6.16
CA ARG A 596 24.44 -4.75 5.56
C ARG A 596 24.14 -4.56 4.07
N ALA A 597 23.50 -3.46 3.70
CA ALA A 597 23.19 -3.14 2.31
C ALA A 597 24.45 -3.03 1.45
N LEU A 598 25.49 -2.34 1.94
CA LEU A 598 26.77 -2.18 1.23
C LEU A 598 27.47 -3.52 1.00
N ARG A 599 27.53 -4.38 2.02
CA ARG A 599 28.13 -5.73 1.90
C ARG A 599 27.37 -6.58 0.89
N LEU A 600 26.04 -6.53 0.93
CA LEU A 600 25.21 -7.30 0.00
C LEU A 600 25.35 -6.79 -1.44
N LEU A 601 25.28 -5.47 -1.66
CA LEU A 601 25.47 -4.87 -2.98
C LEU A 601 26.86 -5.15 -3.55
N ALA A 602 27.91 -5.07 -2.73
CA ALA A 602 29.27 -5.41 -3.14
C ALA A 602 29.40 -6.86 -3.63
N LYS A 603 28.59 -7.78 -3.09
CA LYS A 603 28.50 -9.18 -3.52
C LYS A 603 27.68 -9.32 -4.82
N VAL A 604 26.49 -8.74 -4.90
CA VAL A 604 25.52 -9.07 -5.97
C VAL A 604 25.72 -8.28 -7.26
N LEU A 605 26.19 -7.03 -7.20
CA LEU A 605 26.34 -6.17 -8.38
C LEU A 605 27.38 -6.69 -9.39
N PRO A 606 28.58 -7.19 -8.98
CA PRO A 606 29.55 -7.72 -9.93
C PRO A 606 29.03 -8.94 -10.71
N ALA A 607 28.27 -9.82 -10.04
CA ALA A 607 27.70 -11.02 -10.64
C ALA A 607 26.69 -10.71 -11.76
N GLN A 608 26.13 -9.49 -11.77
CA GLN A 608 25.16 -9.02 -12.75
C GLN A 608 25.74 -7.97 -13.72
N GLY A 609 27.07 -7.86 -13.80
CA GLY A 609 27.75 -6.96 -14.75
C GLY A 609 27.82 -5.49 -14.33
N ALA A 610 27.49 -5.16 -13.08
CA ALA A 610 27.52 -3.80 -12.52
C ALA A 610 28.66 -3.62 -11.50
N GLY A 611 29.82 -4.24 -11.75
CA GLY A 611 30.96 -4.24 -10.81
C GLY A 611 31.55 -2.85 -10.52
N ASP A 612 31.32 -1.87 -11.39
CA ASP A 612 31.69 -0.48 -11.16
C ASP A 612 30.83 0.19 -10.07
N LEU A 613 29.54 -0.15 -9.97
CA LEU A 613 28.68 0.34 -8.87
C LEU A 613 29.11 -0.25 -7.52
N ALA A 614 29.73 -1.44 -7.54
CA ALA A 614 30.29 -2.07 -6.34
C ALA A 614 31.62 -1.44 -5.90
N ALA A 615 32.27 -0.65 -6.76
CA ALA A 615 33.56 -0.06 -6.45
C ALA A 615 33.45 0.88 -5.24
N GLY A 616 34.25 0.62 -4.21
CA GLY A 616 34.27 1.42 -2.98
C GLY A 616 33.22 1.05 -1.93
N LEU A 617 32.24 0.19 -2.24
CA LEU A 617 31.21 -0.22 -1.26
C LEU A 617 31.80 -1.04 -0.10
N SER A 618 32.65 -2.03 -0.37
CA SER A 618 33.32 -2.80 0.69
C SER A 618 34.22 -1.92 1.56
N PRO A 619 35.12 -1.08 1.01
CA PRO A 619 35.90 -0.13 1.82
C PRO A 619 35.06 0.84 2.65
N TRP A 620 33.88 1.25 2.16
CA TRP A 620 32.96 2.07 2.95
C TRP A 620 32.36 1.28 4.11
N ALA A 621 31.89 0.06 3.87
CA ALA A 621 31.42 -0.82 4.92
C ALA A 621 32.51 -1.15 5.97
N ASP A 622 33.78 -1.27 5.56
CA ASP A 622 34.91 -1.45 6.48
C ASP A 622 35.05 -0.24 7.42
N ARG A 623 34.99 1.00 6.90
CA ARG A 623 35.03 2.22 7.74
C ARG A 623 33.87 2.30 8.73
N ILE A 624 32.65 1.96 8.28
CA ILE A 624 31.48 1.87 9.17
C ILE A 624 31.77 0.92 10.32
N ALA A 625 32.29 -0.28 10.05
CA ALA A 625 32.60 -1.27 11.09
C ALA A 625 33.67 -0.77 12.07
N ASP A 626 34.72 -0.10 11.56
CA ASP A 626 35.79 0.47 12.38
C ASP A 626 35.28 1.57 13.32
N ALA A 627 34.37 2.43 12.85
CA ALA A 627 33.78 3.52 13.62
C ALA A 627 32.64 3.07 14.55
N PHE A 628 31.97 1.95 14.28
CA PHE A 628 30.70 1.60 14.91
C PHE A 628 30.77 1.45 16.44
N VAL A 629 31.70 0.62 16.91
CA VAL A 629 31.83 0.31 18.35
C VAL A 629 32.31 1.54 19.14
N PRO A 630 33.35 2.28 18.72
CA PRO A 630 33.74 3.52 19.37
C PRO A 630 32.60 4.55 19.47
N THR A 631 31.75 4.61 18.45
CA THR A 631 30.66 5.59 18.39
C THR A 631 29.48 5.21 19.26
N PHE A 632 29.04 3.94 19.26
CA PHE A 632 27.74 3.57 19.84
C PHE A 632 27.76 2.67 21.06
N LEU A 633 28.87 1.99 21.39
CA LEU A 633 28.91 1.13 22.58
C LEU A 633 28.86 1.97 23.84
N HIS A 634 27.83 1.80 24.65
CA HIS A 634 27.70 2.49 25.92
C HIS A 634 28.58 1.82 26.98
N PRO A 635 29.50 2.55 27.64
CA PRO A 635 30.51 1.97 28.52
C PRO A 635 29.91 1.28 29.76
N ASP A 636 28.82 1.84 30.30
CA ASP A 636 28.23 1.34 31.55
C ASP A 636 27.28 0.15 31.36
N SER A 637 26.39 0.22 30.36
CA SER A 637 25.42 -0.85 30.08
C SER A 637 26.03 -2.01 29.30
N GLY A 638 27.08 -1.75 28.51
CA GLY A 638 27.79 -2.76 27.73
C GLY A 638 27.06 -3.19 26.45
N TRP A 639 26.05 -2.45 26.03
CA TRP A 639 25.34 -2.62 24.75
C TRP A 639 25.32 -1.33 23.93
N ILE A 640 24.71 -1.38 22.75
CA ILE A 640 24.69 -0.30 21.77
C ILE A 640 23.59 0.69 22.14
N ALA A 641 23.95 1.95 22.25
CA ALA A 641 23.01 3.07 22.42
C ALA A 641 22.25 3.35 21.11
N GLY A 642 21.17 4.12 21.18
CA GLY A 642 20.34 4.44 20.01
C GLY A 642 21.06 5.36 19.01
N TRP A 643 21.54 6.51 19.49
CA TRP A 643 22.24 7.50 18.66
C TRP A 643 23.30 8.26 19.45
N ARG A 644 24.21 8.89 18.70
CA ARG A 644 25.13 9.91 19.18
C ARG A 644 24.75 11.25 18.56
N SER A 645 24.31 12.18 19.39
CA SER A 645 23.83 13.50 18.99
C SER A 645 24.97 14.38 18.45
N ALA A 646 24.60 15.49 17.80
CA ALA A 646 25.56 16.45 17.25
C ALA A 646 26.41 17.17 18.33
N ASP A 647 25.97 17.17 19.60
CA ASP A 647 26.73 17.67 20.75
C ASP A 647 27.52 16.57 21.48
N ASP A 648 27.76 15.45 20.79
CA ASP A 648 28.58 14.30 21.23
C ASP A 648 28.06 13.56 22.46
N ARG A 649 26.74 13.57 22.69
CA ARG A 649 26.09 12.80 23.75
C ARG A 649 25.59 11.48 23.21
N LEU A 650 25.74 10.45 24.02
CA LEU A 650 25.28 9.10 23.71
C LEU A 650 23.93 8.86 24.40
N HIS A 651 22.91 8.46 23.65
CA HIS A 651 21.55 8.28 24.16
C HIS A 651 21.17 6.80 24.17
N ASP A 652 21.06 6.22 25.37
CA ASP A 652 20.72 4.81 25.58
C ASP A 652 19.45 4.68 26.42
N HIS A 653 18.45 4.01 25.85
CA HIS A 653 17.18 3.69 26.50
C HIS A 653 16.90 2.17 26.49
N ALA A 654 17.96 1.35 26.33
CA ALA A 654 17.90 -0.11 26.26
C ALA A 654 16.98 -0.60 25.12
N TYR A 655 17.28 -0.16 23.90
CA TYR A 655 16.52 -0.49 22.68
C TYR A 655 16.73 -1.94 22.25
N LEU A 656 15.67 -2.76 22.32
CA LEU A 656 15.73 -4.17 21.90
C LEU A 656 15.97 -4.28 20.39
N ALA A 657 15.15 -3.60 19.59
CA ALA A 657 15.21 -3.69 18.14
C ALA A 657 16.53 -3.14 17.58
N VAL A 658 16.99 -1.97 18.06
CA VAL A 658 18.23 -1.33 17.55
C VAL A 658 19.43 -2.26 17.75
N ASN A 659 19.63 -2.77 18.97
CA ASN A 659 20.74 -3.69 19.25
C ASN A 659 20.66 -4.97 18.42
N ALA A 660 19.45 -5.49 18.23
CA ALA A 660 19.26 -6.67 17.41
C ALA A 660 19.51 -6.43 15.93
N ILE A 661 19.13 -5.27 15.39
CA ILE A 661 19.45 -4.85 14.02
C ILE A 661 20.97 -4.77 13.84
N VAL A 662 21.67 -4.18 14.81
CA VAL A 662 23.14 -4.07 14.82
C VAL A 662 23.80 -5.46 14.82
N VAL A 663 23.31 -6.40 15.61
CA VAL A 663 23.83 -7.77 15.63
C VAL A 663 23.51 -8.50 14.32
N ASN A 664 22.29 -8.38 13.81
CA ASN A 664 21.86 -9.03 12.57
C ASN A 664 22.50 -8.43 11.30
N SER A 665 23.00 -7.21 11.35
CA SER A 665 23.75 -6.62 10.23
C SER A 665 25.14 -7.22 10.07
N GLY A 666 25.69 -7.80 11.15
CA GLY A 666 27.07 -8.28 11.21
C GLY A 666 28.11 -7.16 11.27
N VAL A 667 27.73 -5.93 11.63
CA VAL A 667 28.67 -4.80 11.76
C VAL A 667 29.58 -4.95 12.98
N LEU A 668 29.16 -5.71 13.99
CA LEU A 668 29.95 -5.95 15.19
C LEU A 668 30.96 -7.09 14.97
N PRO A 669 32.11 -7.05 15.67
CA PRO A 669 32.94 -8.22 15.85
C PRO A 669 32.14 -9.38 16.48
N PRO A 670 32.25 -10.63 15.96
CA PRO A 670 31.45 -11.77 16.42
C PRO A 670 31.52 -12.02 17.94
N GLU A 671 32.66 -11.76 18.56
CA GLU A 671 32.86 -11.93 20.00
C GLU A 671 32.03 -10.97 20.88
N ARG A 672 31.49 -9.88 20.30
CA ARG A 672 30.65 -8.90 21.00
C ARG A 672 29.16 -9.18 20.88
N GLU A 673 28.73 -9.90 19.86
CA GLU A 673 27.31 -10.09 19.55
C GLU A 673 26.56 -10.76 20.71
N ARG A 674 27.02 -11.94 21.15
CA ARG A 674 26.36 -12.69 22.24
C ARG A 674 26.38 -11.93 23.58
N PRO A 675 27.51 -11.36 24.05
CA PRO A 675 27.53 -10.58 25.28
C PRO A 675 26.49 -9.44 25.32
N ILE A 676 26.32 -8.72 24.21
CA ILE A 676 25.38 -7.60 24.09
C ILE A 676 23.93 -8.10 24.19
N ILE A 677 23.54 -9.09 23.38
CA ILE A 677 22.18 -9.64 23.40
C ILE A 677 21.87 -10.28 24.76
N ALA A 678 22.82 -11.01 25.35
CA ALA A 678 22.63 -11.60 26.66
C ALA A 678 22.51 -10.55 27.78
N ALA A 679 23.17 -9.39 27.65
CA ALA A 679 23.02 -8.28 28.59
C ALA A 679 21.62 -7.64 28.50
N LEU A 680 21.13 -7.39 27.28
CA LEU A 680 19.76 -6.90 27.08
C LEU A 680 18.70 -7.91 27.51
N TRP A 681 18.92 -9.21 27.29
CA TRP A 681 18.01 -10.24 27.77
C TRP A 681 17.94 -10.26 29.31
N ARG A 682 19.09 -10.14 29.99
CA ARG A 682 19.09 -9.97 31.45
C ARG A 682 18.34 -8.71 31.89
N GLU A 683 18.48 -7.63 31.14
CA GLU A 683 17.77 -6.39 31.43
C GLU A 683 16.26 -6.52 31.23
N TYR A 684 15.82 -7.16 30.14
CA TYR A 684 14.42 -7.50 29.87
C TYR A 684 13.80 -8.28 31.05
N LEU A 685 14.52 -9.27 31.57
CA LEU A 685 14.09 -10.02 32.76
C LEU A 685 14.12 -9.15 34.03
N ARG A 686 15.12 -8.29 34.20
CA ARG A 686 15.30 -7.45 35.40
C ARG A 686 14.20 -6.40 35.54
N VAL A 687 13.79 -5.78 34.45
CA VAL A 687 12.71 -4.78 34.45
C VAL A 687 11.32 -5.42 34.57
N GLY A 688 11.24 -6.76 34.52
CA GLY A 688 9.98 -7.49 34.55
C GLY A 688 9.15 -7.21 33.31
N ALA A 689 9.78 -7.27 32.13
CA ALA A 689 9.11 -7.02 30.88
C ALA A 689 7.86 -7.91 30.74
N PRO A 690 6.77 -7.36 30.18
CA PRO A 690 5.46 -8.01 30.17
C PRO A 690 5.41 -9.16 29.15
N ASP A 691 4.27 -9.87 29.16
CA ASP A 691 4.05 -11.06 28.34
C ASP A 691 4.32 -10.80 26.84
N PRO A 692 5.26 -11.53 26.21
CA PRO A 692 5.63 -11.31 24.82
C PRO A 692 4.51 -11.66 23.83
N HIS A 693 3.43 -12.34 24.23
CA HIS A 693 2.32 -12.60 23.30
C HIS A 693 1.68 -11.30 22.80
N TRP A 694 1.76 -10.19 23.55
CA TRP A 694 1.24 -8.89 23.12
C TRP A 694 2.25 -8.07 22.30
N GLY A 695 3.44 -8.61 22.05
CA GLY A 695 4.53 -7.90 21.41
C GLY A 695 5.71 -7.68 22.35
N LEU A 696 6.78 -7.09 21.82
CA LEU A 696 7.97 -6.72 22.59
C LEU A 696 8.00 -5.21 22.80
N PRO A 697 8.52 -4.72 23.94
CA PRO A 697 8.77 -3.30 24.13
C PRO A 697 9.93 -2.86 23.23
N ASN A 698 9.77 -1.74 22.53
CA ASN A 698 10.86 -1.24 21.68
C ASN A 698 12.09 -0.78 22.48
N ASN A 699 11.86 -0.23 23.67
CA ASN A 699 12.86 0.21 24.63
C ASN A 699 12.44 -0.21 26.04
N LEU A 700 13.40 -0.62 26.87
CA LEU A 700 13.14 -1.10 28.24
C LEU A 700 13.14 0.03 29.28
N TRP A 701 13.74 1.19 28.96
CA TRP A 701 13.81 2.33 29.87
C TRP A 701 12.94 3.49 29.39
N PRO A 702 12.30 4.27 30.29
CA PRO A 702 11.55 5.46 29.91
C PRO A 702 12.40 6.47 29.15
N ILE A 703 11.92 6.88 27.97
CA ILE A 703 12.53 7.97 27.20
C ILE A 703 12.03 9.30 27.80
N PRO A 704 12.93 10.24 28.18
CA PRO A 704 12.55 11.53 28.71
C PRO A 704 11.95 12.44 27.61
N ASP A 705 11.04 13.34 27.97
CA ASP A 705 10.42 14.31 27.04
C ASP A 705 11.44 15.13 26.24
N ALA A 706 12.64 15.34 26.78
CA ALA A 706 13.71 16.05 26.08
C ALA A 706 14.20 15.30 24.83
N ASP A 707 14.05 13.98 24.77
CA ASP A 707 14.42 13.12 23.63
C ASP A 707 13.19 12.69 22.80
N LEU A 708 12.03 13.33 23.03
CA LEU A 708 10.77 13.07 22.32
C LEU A 708 10.32 14.29 21.53
N THR A 709 9.62 14.03 20.41
CA THR A 709 8.90 15.07 19.68
C THR A 709 7.76 15.63 20.52
N ALA A 710 7.38 16.89 20.26
CA ALA A 710 6.32 17.57 21.01
C ALA A 710 5.01 16.77 21.15
N PRO A 711 4.49 16.06 20.11
CA PRO A 711 3.27 15.28 20.23
C PRO A 711 3.33 14.10 21.22
N MET A 712 4.52 13.60 21.56
CA MET A 712 4.69 12.45 22.48
C MET A 712 4.92 12.85 23.93
N GLN A 713 5.14 14.13 24.22
CA GLN A 713 5.52 14.60 25.55
C GLN A 713 4.38 14.43 26.56
N GLY A 714 4.73 14.04 27.78
CA GLY A 714 3.77 13.83 28.87
C GLY A 714 2.98 12.51 28.80
N PHE A 715 3.16 11.70 27.75
CA PHE A 715 2.64 10.34 27.74
C PHE A 715 3.55 9.39 28.56
N PRO A 716 2.98 8.39 29.24
CA PRO A 716 3.75 7.50 30.10
C PRO A 716 4.62 6.52 29.31
N HIS A 717 5.64 5.98 29.96
CA HIS A 717 6.33 4.79 29.45
C HIS A 717 5.33 3.63 29.29
N GLY A 718 5.45 2.88 28.19
CA GLY A 718 4.46 1.93 27.73
C GLY A 718 3.46 2.50 26.72
N PHE A 719 3.60 3.76 26.28
CA PHE A 719 2.77 4.36 25.23
C PHE A 719 3.55 4.46 23.90
N TYR A 720 2.95 3.90 22.83
CA TYR A 720 3.47 3.94 21.46
C TYR A 720 5.00 3.66 21.40
N LEU A 721 5.77 4.46 20.67
CA LEU A 721 7.22 4.26 20.53
C LEU A 721 8.05 4.48 21.81
N ASN A 722 7.45 4.89 22.94
CA ASN A 722 8.10 4.95 24.25
C ASN A 722 7.73 3.73 25.10
N GLY A 723 8.24 2.57 24.71
CA GLY A 723 8.19 1.34 25.49
C GLY A 723 6.89 0.53 25.38
N ALA A 724 5.93 0.90 24.53
CA ALA A 724 4.75 0.06 24.34
C ALA A 724 5.11 -1.28 23.67
N LEU A 725 4.25 -2.26 23.87
CA LEU A 725 4.34 -3.58 23.25
C LEU A 725 3.83 -3.51 21.83
N SER A 726 4.64 -4.06 20.91
CA SER A 726 4.24 -4.27 19.52
C SER A 726 4.96 -5.48 18.95
N HIS A 727 4.32 -6.16 18.00
CA HIS A 727 5.01 -7.12 17.15
C HIS A 727 5.93 -6.43 16.14
N SER A 728 5.74 -5.14 15.89
CA SER A 728 6.60 -4.35 15.01
C SER A 728 8.06 -4.42 15.49
N GLN A 729 8.99 -4.64 14.55
CA GLN A 729 10.42 -4.80 14.80
C GLN A 729 10.84 -6.02 15.66
N SER A 730 9.90 -6.81 16.20
CA SER A 730 10.19 -8.02 17.00
C SER A 730 11.03 -9.05 16.25
N ARG A 731 10.92 -9.10 14.91
CA ARG A 731 11.72 -9.97 14.04
C ARG A 731 13.21 -9.86 14.33
N HIS A 732 13.68 -8.65 14.61
CA HIS A 732 15.11 -8.42 14.74
C HIS A 732 15.60 -9.05 16.02
N PHE A 733 14.90 -8.84 17.13
CA PHE A 733 15.31 -9.38 18.42
C PHE A 733 15.29 -10.90 18.44
N VAL A 734 14.23 -11.54 17.91
CA VAL A 734 14.16 -13.00 17.80
C VAL A 734 15.25 -13.54 16.87
N ALA A 735 15.48 -12.93 15.70
CA ALA A 735 16.56 -13.34 14.81
C ALA A 735 17.95 -13.21 15.46
N ALA A 736 18.17 -12.16 16.26
CA ALA A 736 19.44 -11.96 16.95
C ALA A 736 19.68 -13.04 18.02
N LEU A 737 18.63 -13.45 18.75
CA LEU A 737 18.71 -14.56 19.72
C LEU A 737 19.12 -15.87 19.04
N TYR A 738 18.50 -16.23 17.90
CA TYR A 738 18.92 -17.38 17.12
C TYR A 738 20.38 -17.25 16.66
N ARG A 739 20.75 -16.09 16.11
CA ARG A 739 22.10 -15.82 15.59
C ARG A 739 23.18 -16.04 16.65
N VAL A 740 22.95 -15.60 17.89
CA VAL A 740 23.94 -15.71 18.97
C VAL A 740 23.85 -17.04 19.75
N GLY A 741 23.01 -17.99 19.30
CA GLY A 741 22.84 -19.30 19.92
C GLY A 741 22.06 -19.28 21.24
N MET A 742 21.12 -18.34 21.39
CA MET A 742 20.11 -18.30 22.46
C MET A 742 18.79 -18.88 21.92
N THR A 743 18.86 -20.12 21.42
CA THR A 743 17.78 -20.77 20.65
C THR A 743 16.54 -21.01 21.50
N ALA A 744 16.69 -21.41 22.77
CA ALA A 744 15.55 -21.65 23.65
C ALA A 744 14.76 -20.35 23.89
N GLU A 745 15.47 -19.26 24.19
CA GLU A 745 14.86 -17.94 24.36
C GLU A 745 14.20 -17.45 23.06
N ALA A 746 14.81 -17.72 21.91
CA ALA A 746 14.25 -17.37 20.61
C ALA A 746 12.97 -18.15 20.29
N ASP A 747 12.96 -19.47 20.51
CA ASP A 747 11.81 -20.34 20.29
C ASP A 747 10.63 -19.93 21.18
N ASP A 748 10.87 -19.68 22.46
CA ASP A 748 9.85 -19.24 23.42
C ASP A 748 9.19 -17.91 22.99
N LEU A 749 10.00 -16.92 22.61
CA LEU A 749 9.47 -15.63 22.14
C LEU A 749 8.73 -15.78 20.81
N LEU A 750 9.27 -16.56 19.87
CA LEU A 750 8.67 -16.76 18.57
C LEU A 750 7.29 -17.42 18.69
N GLU A 751 7.17 -18.46 19.53
CA GLU A 751 5.88 -19.14 19.76
C GLU A 751 4.86 -18.21 20.41
N ALA A 752 5.26 -17.42 21.42
CA ALA A 752 4.37 -16.46 22.07
C ALA A 752 3.86 -15.39 21.10
N LEU A 753 4.76 -14.78 20.32
CA LEU A 753 4.41 -13.76 19.32
C LEU A 753 3.52 -14.35 18.20
N CYS A 754 3.83 -15.56 17.75
CA CYS A 754 3.05 -16.24 16.71
C CYS A 754 1.66 -16.63 17.20
N THR A 755 1.47 -16.91 18.49
CA THR A 755 0.16 -17.31 19.03
C THR A 755 -0.91 -16.23 18.79
N THR A 756 -0.60 -14.96 19.03
CA THR A 756 -1.55 -13.84 18.83
C THR A 756 -1.66 -13.36 17.39
N LEU A 757 -0.64 -13.60 16.57
CA LEU A 757 -0.79 -13.48 15.11
C LEU A 757 -1.74 -14.57 14.59
N ALA A 758 -1.57 -15.80 15.08
CA ALA A 758 -2.34 -16.97 14.70
C ALA A 758 -3.78 -16.94 15.21
N ASP A 759 -4.13 -16.21 16.26
CA ASP A 759 -5.53 -16.01 16.66
C ASP A 759 -6.15 -14.74 16.08
N GLY A 760 -5.34 -13.77 15.63
CA GLY A 760 -5.77 -12.52 15.03
C GLY A 760 -5.98 -11.39 16.06
N SER A 761 -5.49 -11.54 17.29
CA SER A 761 -5.59 -10.53 18.35
C SER A 761 -4.45 -9.49 18.34
N ALA A 762 -3.36 -9.77 17.62
CA ALA A 762 -2.22 -8.85 17.44
C ALA A 762 -2.50 -7.70 16.47
N PHE A 763 -3.50 -7.83 15.60
CA PHE A 763 -3.83 -6.83 14.57
C PHE A 763 -5.36 -6.72 14.39
N GLY A 764 -5.81 -5.72 13.65
CA GLY A 764 -7.24 -5.51 13.40
C GLY A 764 -7.50 -4.52 12.27
N GLY A 765 -8.77 -4.19 12.08
CA GLY A 765 -9.16 -3.15 11.12
C GLY A 765 -8.55 -1.78 11.45
N SER A 766 -8.56 -0.91 10.45
CA SER A 766 -8.06 0.46 10.55
C SER A 766 -8.68 1.20 11.73
N GLN A 767 -7.87 1.96 12.46
CA GLN A 767 -8.29 2.79 13.62
C GLN A 767 -8.66 2.03 14.90
N THR A 768 -8.38 0.72 14.98
CA THR A 768 -8.59 -0.06 16.21
C THR A 768 -7.50 0.16 17.26
N GLY A 769 -6.30 0.57 16.84
CA GLY A 769 -5.16 0.87 17.72
C GLY A 769 -4.49 -0.33 18.39
N VAL A 770 -4.82 -1.55 17.98
CA VAL A 770 -4.28 -2.80 18.56
C VAL A 770 -2.83 -3.09 18.15
N ASP A 771 -2.29 -2.32 17.20
CA ASP A 771 -0.90 -2.37 16.73
C ASP A 771 0.13 -1.99 17.80
N TRP A 772 -0.33 -1.31 18.87
CA TRP A 772 0.45 -0.97 20.04
C TRP A 772 -0.35 -1.20 21.32
N ARG A 773 0.32 -1.65 22.38
CA ARG A 773 -0.32 -1.91 23.67
C ARG A 773 0.51 -1.39 24.83
N TYR A 774 -0.18 -0.87 25.84
CA TYR A 774 0.41 -0.71 27.16
C TYR A 774 0.87 -2.06 27.72
N TRP A 775 1.71 -2.04 28.77
CA TRP A 775 2.22 -3.27 29.39
C TRP A 775 1.13 -4.13 30.06
N ASP A 776 -0.05 -3.56 30.30
CA ASP A 776 -1.24 -4.29 30.74
C ASP A 776 -2.06 -4.91 29.59
N GLY A 777 -1.62 -4.71 28.34
CA GLY A 777 -2.25 -5.20 27.12
C GLY A 777 -3.30 -4.26 26.52
N ALA A 778 -3.64 -3.14 27.15
CA ALA A 778 -4.64 -2.21 26.62
C ALA A 778 -4.14 -1.53 25.32
N PRO A 779 -4.96 -1.45 24.25
CA PRO A 779 -4.57 -0.79 23.01
C PRO A 779 -4.19 0.68 23.21
N CYS A 780 -3.12 1.12 22.56
CA CYS A 780 -2.64 2.50 22.59
C CYS A 780 -2.14 3.00 21.22
N GLY A 781 -2.33 2.20 20.16
CA GLY A 781 -1.93 2.52 18.80
C GLY A 781 -2.99 3.33 18.04
N TYR A 782 -2.86 3.35 16.71
CA TYR A 782 -3.79 4.10 15.86
C TYR A 782 -4.10 3.43 14.50
N GLU A 783 -3.23 2.57 13.95
CA GLU A 783 -3.51 1.94 12.64
C GLU A 783 -4.34 0.68 12.78
N GLY A 784 -4.18 -0.11 13.86
CA GLY A 784 -4.75 -1.44 13.98
C GLY A 784 -3.97 -2.54 13.25
N GLN A 785 -3.46 -2.23 12.05
CA GLN A 785 -2.54 -3.10 11.31
C GLN A 785 -1.37 -2.30 10.72
N LEU A 786 -0.16 -2.74 11.06
CA LEU A 786 1.11 -2.28 10.51
C LEU A 786 1.85 -3.47 9.87
N THR A 787 2.48 -3.26 8.71
CA THR A 787 3.26 -4.29 8.02
C THR A 787 4.35 -4.91 8.91
N GLU A 788 4.98 -4.08 9.74
CA GLU A 788 6.14 -4.45 10.56
C GLU A 788 5.79 -5.48 11.63
N GLN A 789 4.53 -5.54 12.06
CA GLN A 789 4.01 -6.57 12.96
C GLN A 789 4.22 -7.98 12.38
N PHE A 790 4.18 -8.10 11.06
CA PHE A 790 4.34 -9.36 10.36
C PHE A 790 5.78 -9.63 9.95
N GLY A 791 6.71 -8.72 10.23
CA GLY A 791 8.14 -8.95 9.97
C GLY A 791 8.67 -10.23 10.64
N ILE A 792 8.09 -10.64 11.77
CA ILE A 792 8.44 -11.88 12.47
C ILE A 792 8.17 -13.14 11.63
N MET A 793 7.27 -13.06 10.65
CA MET A 793 7.03 -14.14 9.70
C MET A 793 8.27 -14.45 8.84
N ALA A 794 9.17 -13.48 8.61
CA ALA A 794 10.43 -13.78 7.93
C ALA A 794 11.28 -14.80 8.71
N VAL A 795 11.32 -14.67 10.05
CA VAL A 795 12.03 -15.62 10.94
C VAL A 795 11.30 -16.97 10.98
N ALA A 796 9.97 -16.95 11.13
CA ALA A 796 9.18 -18.18 11.13
C ALA A 796 9.33 -18.97 9.82
N LEU A 797 9.35 -18.29 8.67
CA LEU A 797 9.53 -18.92 7.35
C LEU A 797 10.91 -19.58 7.23
N GLU A 798 11.98 -18.92 7.67
CA GLU A 798 13.34 -19.48 7.63
C GLU A 798 13.50 -20.70 8.54
N CYS A 799 13.08 -20.56 9.80
CA CYS A 799 13.27 -21.57 10.83
C CYS A 799 12.34 -22.77 10.66
N PHE A 800 11.09 -22.54 10.24
CA PHE A 800 10.02 -23.54 10.29
C PHE A 800 9.20 -23.70 9.01
N GLY A 801 9.32 -22.81 8.02
CA GLY A 801 8.55 -22.91 6.77
C GLY A 801 8.99 -24.07 5.87
N LEU A 802 8.02 -24.75 5.27
CA LEU A 802 8.19 -25.64 4.11
C LEU A 802 7.95 -24.82 2.84
N LEU A 803 9.01 -24.21 2.33
CA LEU A 803 8.98 -23.57 1.02
C LEU A 803 9.11 -24.65 -0.06
N THR A 804 8.37 -24.50 -1.16
CA THR A 804 8.43 -25.43 -2.30
C THR A 804 9.85 -25.54 -2.84
N VAL A 805 10.28 -26.74 -3.26
CA VAL A 805 11.64 -26.98 -3.78
C VAL A 805 11.88 -26.10 -5.01
N GLY A 806 12.84 -25.17 -4.90
CA GLY A 806 13.07 -24.07 -5.85
C GLY A 806 12.95 -22.67 -5.22
N ASP A 807 12.28 -22.57 -4.07
CA ASP A 807 12.03 -21.33 -3.32
C ASP A 807 12.71 -21.33 -1.92
N ASP A 808 13.61 -22.29 -1.61
CA ASP A 808 14.32 -22.31 -0.33
C ASP A 808 15.54 -21.35 -0.36
N PRO A 809 15.52 -20.20 0.35
CA PRO A 809 16.64 -19.26 0.37
C PRO A 809 17.90 -19.82 1.06
N ARG A 810 17.79 -20.96 1.75
CA ARG A 810 18.94 -21.62 2.41
C ARG A 810 19.81 -22.41 1.44
N ASP A 811 19.30 -22.76 0.25
CA ASP A 811 20.11 -23.39 -0.80
C ASP A 811 21.16 -22.42 -1.39
N ALA A 812 21.03 -21.11 -1.13
CA ALA A 812 21.97 -20.09 -1.59
C ALA A 812 22.88 -19.49 -0.50
N SER A 813 22.62 -19.72 0.80
CA SER A 813 23.22 -18.87 1.85
C SER A 813 23.85 -19.57 3.06
N LEU A 814 23.77 -20.89 3.21
CA LEU A 814 24.21 -21.55 4.46
C LEU A 814 25.08 -22.81 4.32
N HIS A 815 25.89 -23.00 3.27
CA HIS A 815 27.02 -23.95 3.33
C HIS A 815 28.18 -23.52 2.41
N PRO A 816 29.33 -23.02 2.94
CA PRO A 816 30.50 -22.70 2.13
C PRO A 816 31.24 -23.92 1.55
N GLU A 817 30.83 -25.16 1.85
CA GLU A 817 31.65 -26.36 1.62
C GLU A 817 31.17 -27.32 0.53
N THR A 818 30.00 -27.12 -0.10
CA THR A 818 29.50 -28.08 -1.12
C THR A 818 29.72 -27.66 -2.57
N ALA A 819 30.22 -26.44 -2.83
CA ALA A 819 30.53 -25.96 -4.20
C ALA A 819 31.68 -26.70 -4.90
N ALA A 820 32.39 -27.61 -4.22
CA ALA A 820 33.55 -28.33 -4.78
C ALA A 820 33.24 -29.74 -5.34
N SER A 821 32.02 -30.26 -5.25
CA SER A 821 31.75 -31.68 -5.64
C SER A 821 30.89 -31.90 -6.89
N ALA A 822 30.37 -30.84 -7.53
CA ALA A 822 29.51 -30.96 -8.71
C ALA A 822 30.26 -30.94 -10.06
N ALA A 823 31.59 -30.79 -10.07
CA ALA A 823 32.39 -30.66 -11.29
C ALA A 823 32.87 -32.00 -11.89
N GLU A 824 32.59 -33.15 -11.27
CA GLU A 824 33.00 -34.44 -11.82
C GLU A 824 31.90 -35.48 -11.70
N ARG A 825 31.04 -35.56 -12.74
CA ARG A 825 30.49 -36.85 -13.21
C ARG A 825 29.81 -36.76 -14.59
N ASN A 826 30.64 -37.09 -15.57
CA ASN A 826 30.44 -37.85 -16.80
C ASN A 826 29.60 -37.29 -17.98
N PRO A 827 30.23 -37.18 -19.18
CA PRO A 827 29.55 -37.14 -20.47
C PRO A 827 29.12 -38.55 -20.92
N ASP A 828 28.32 -38.62 -21.99
CA ASP A 828 27.85 -39.81 -22.73
C ASP A 828 26.43 -40.31 -22.39
N HIS A 829 25.46 -39.91 -23.23
CA HIS A 829 24.64 -40.78 -24.09
C HIS A 829 23.24 -40.19 -24.38
N ALA A 830 22.97 -40.02 -25.69
CA ALA A 830 21.68 -39.96 -26.41
C ALA A 830 20.73 -38.79 -26.12
#